data_AF-A0AAW1X6Q3-F1
#
_entry.id   AF-A0AAW1X6Q3-F1
#
_cell.length_a   1.000
_cell.length_b   1.000
_cell.length_c   1.000
_cell.angle_alpha   90.00
_cell.angle_beta   90.00
_cell.angle_gamma   90.00
#
_symmetry.space_group_name_H-M   'P 1'
#
loop_
_entity.id
_entity.type
_entity.pdbx_description
1 polymer ?
#
loop_
_entity_poly.entity_id
_entity_poly.type
_entity_poly.pdbx_seq_one_letter_code
_entity_poly.pdbx_strand_id
1 'polypeptide(L)'
;MWLEHKDFLSFVKDCWCSISAHGCPLTVLQHKLRVLRKALRSWNWEVFGDVHHRVKLDLDALAEIQNDIVASGGSDEKFAKETELQANLNDSLRLQEILWKEKARLRWLSDGDRNTQYFHAMCRARRHRSSITLLQNNDEVIDDPLLIQSHIIDYYADLFAHHTDYLDNGLVSSIIPSLVTEAENSTLILIPSDEEIWTAVKSMDIDSAPGPDGFNGHFYISCWEIVGADVIAAVQYFFYHGQLSASFNSGLIILIPKVEHADSITQFRPIALTNFVFKIIPKILALRLSSIASRIISPQQHAFVAGRNISDCILMTSECFNLLESKCHGGNVAIKVDITKAFDTLSWEFLLHVLQAFGFHSTFVLWVRALLLSAKLSLSINGRPVGYFSCGRGVRQGDPLSPLLFCLAEEVLSRGLSMLASSGQLRLITSPRGTTAPSHVLFADDIIVFCRGDKRNLERVLNFFEKYGEISGQIINKQKSQVFLGSHLNNRRHSIASVLGIPLGSAPFNYLGVPIFHGKPRAAYFQPIVDRIRLRLSSWMSSLLSMAGRLQLIKSVISGMFVYSFQVYEWPVSLLRRIEPWCRNFLWSGSINKRGIPLVAWKSCCAPISEGGLGLKQLVLLNRSLLLKSCWEIFSSNSEGCTFIRTRFSNRRSYAPSSIWPGVRKFWSVVQNNGLWLIGSGEKVMFWRDNFIGKPIINLFSNNATFMGNLTETVATFIEDGSWNFPPLLQLHYPALCHLIAQVPISSYPTVEDKLIWSPSSSGELTAKLAFQFLNHPSPILDWGKSLWSNFILPRMSMLAWKVMRGRVISDDFLQRRGVSLASRCDLCGSSSETLIHIFLLCSFTAKVWARFISLFELGTLPPSILNVFQLGLMGRSLQLKELWLLCFTTIIWFIWHTRNKIRFDGRSFTVDTVCGLISGHIYSASRLASGTMHNSTFDLCILKNFGVQGRPHRAPRVIEVNWQPPLFGWVKINSDGTWKHDAGVGGYGAVFRDHRGYFLGAFASSLDIPSSVAAEVMAVIKAIELAWVRDWKHIWIEVDSSIVLHYLLFPSLVPWNLRVRWMNCIHTISQMSFRSSHIFREGNRVADALANFGSSSSSSRFVWWDSPPSFIVSLCNEDLSLSQYRFC
;
A
#
# COMPACT_ATOMS: atom_id res chain seq x y z
N MET A 1 18.45 13.13 -10.00
CA MET A 1 19.54 14.13 -10.06
C MET A 1 19.16 15.43 -10.80
N TRP A 2 18.79 15.40 -12.08
CA TRP A 2 18.53 16.61 -12.88
C TRP A 2 17.47 17.57 -12.30
N LEU A 3 16.38 17.02 -11.77
CA LEU A 3 15.27 17.79 -11.20
C LEU A 3 15.64 18.67 -9.99
N GLU A 4 16.77 18.40 -9.33
CA GLU A 4 17.22 19.23 -8.20
C GLU A 4 17.98 20.49 -8.67
N HIS A 5 18.33 20.59 -9.96
CA HIS A 5 19.04 21.73 -10.51
C HIS A 5 18.07 22.83 -10.94
N LYS A 6 18.30 24.06 -10.46
CA LYS A 6 17.43 25.24 -10.71
C LYS A 6 17.14 25.51 -12.20
N ASP A 7 18.15 25.33 -13.05
CA ASP A 7 18.06 25.68 -14.48
C ASP A 7 17.57 24.52 -15.37
N PHE A 8 17.22 23.36 -14.79
CA PHE A 8 16.82 22.20 -15.60
C PHE A 8 15.52 22.47 -16.38
N LEU A 9 14.49 23.02 -15.73
CA LEU A 9 13.19 23.25 -16.38
C LEU A 9 13.26 24.34 -17.45
N SER A 10 14.02 25.41 -17.22
CA SER A 10 14.26 26.44 -18.24
C SER A 10 15.02 25.88 -19.44
N PHE A 11 16.10 25.12 -19.21
CA PHE A 11 16.85 24.46 -20.28
C PHE A 11 15.97 23.55 -21.15
N VAL A 12 15.12 22.72 -20.52
CA VAL A 12 14.18 21.86 -21.24
C VAL A 12 13.19 22.69 -22.06
N LYS A 13 12.64 23.77 -21.48
CA LYS A 13 11.68 24.66 -22.16
C LYS A 13 12.30 25.33 -23.39
N ASP A 14 13.47 25.94 -23.23
CA ASP A 14 14.15 26.66 -24.30
C ASP A 14 14.53 25.72 -25.44
N CYS A 15 15.09 24.54 -25.10
CA CYS A 15 15.38 23.50 -26.07
C CYS A 15 14.11 23.03 -26.78
N TRP A 16 13.03 22.73 -26.04
CA TRP A 16 11.78 22.22 -26.61
C TRP A 16 11.11 23.21 -27.57
N CYS A 17 11.07 24.50 -27.21
CA CYS A 17 10.49 25.56 -28.02
C CYS A 17 11.33 25.92 -29.26
N SER A 18 12.65 25.70 -29.21
CA SER A 18 13.54 25.97 -30.35
C SER A 18 13.43 24.94 -31.48
N ILE A 19 12.83 23.77 -31.24
CA ILE A 19 12.77 22.67 -32.20
C ILE A 19 11.59 22.86 -33.15
N SER A 20 11.89 23.13 -34.42
CA SER A 20 10.90 23.05 -35.50
C SER A 20 10.81 21.60 -36.01
N ALA A 21 9.61 21.02 -35.93
CA ALA A 21 9.35 19.67 -36.41
C ALA A 21 8.02 19.65 -37.19
N HIS A 22 8.02 18.97 -38.33
CA HIS A 22 6.86 18.90 -39.24
C HIS A 22 6.46 17.43 -39.42
N GLY A 23 5.16 17.15 -39.52
CA GLY A 23 4.61 15.81 -39.70
C GLY A 23 3.44 15.52 -38.75
N CYS A 24 3.04 14.26 -38.64
CA CYS A 24 1.99 13.87 -37.69
C CYS A 24 2.47 14.04 -36.23
N PRO A 25 1.55 14.21 -35.25
CA PRO A 25 1.89 14.42 -33.85
C PRO A 25 2.88 13.40 -33.25
N LEU A 26 2.76 12.13 -33.63
CA LEU A 26 3.71 11.08 -33.22
C LEU A 26 5.15 11.36 -33.69
N THR A 27 5.31 11.80 -34.95
CA THR A 27 6.62 12.09 -35.54
C THR A 27 7.24 13.35 -34.93
N VAL A 28 6.41 14.37 -34.71
CA VAL A 28 6.81 15.64 -34.06
C VAL A 28 7.36 15.35 -32.67
N LEU A 29 6.61 14.62 -31.83
CA LEU A 29 7.04 14.29 -30.47
C LEU A 29 8.33 13.47 -30.44
N GLN A 30 8.44 12.46 -31.31
CA GLN A 30 9.67 11.64 -31.40
C GLN A 30 10.89 12.45 -31.80
N HIS A 31 10.74 13.36 -32.76
CA HIS A 31 11.83 14.22 -33.20
C HIS A 31 12.28 15.13 -32.05
N LYS A 32 11.34 15.80 -31.38
CA LYS A 32 11.62 16.68 -30.23
C LYS A 32 12.33 15.93 -29.10
N LEU A 33 11.83 14.75 -28.70
CA LEU A 33 12.46 13.92 -27.67
C LEU A 33 13.89 13.51 -28.05
N ARG A 34 14.13 13.16 -29.32
CA ARG A 34 15.47 12.76 -29.80
C ARG A 34 16.47 13.91 -29.74
N VAL A 35 16.06 15.12 -30.14
CA VAL A 35 16.91 16.32 -30.08
C VAL A 35 17.17 16.69 -28.62
N LEU A 36 16.13 16.74 -27.78
CA LEU A 36 16.26 17.03 -26.35
C LEU A 36 17.21 16.04 -25.65
N ARG A 37 17.12 14.75 -25.97
CA ARG A 37 18.04 13.73 -25.40
C ARG A 37 19.50 14.03 -25.70
N LYS A 38 19.82 14.47 -26.93
CA LYS A 38 21.19 14.84 -27.31
C LYS A 38 21.64 16.08 -26.52
N ALA A 39 20.78 17.10 -26.42
CA ALA A 39 21.07 18.31 -25.66
C ALA A 39 21.30 18.03 -24.16
N LEU A 40 20.43 17.21 -23.54
CA LEU A 40 20.55 16.82 -22.14
C LEU A 40 21.80 16.00 -21.83
N ARG A 41 22.30 15.19 -22.78
CA ARG A 41 23.57 14.46 -22.60
C ARG A 41 24.76 15.42 -22.50
N SER A 42 24.81 16.42 -23.38
CA SER A 42 25.86 17.45 -23.36
C SER A 42 25.75 18.28 -22.09
N TRP A 43 24.55 18.77 -21.77
CA TRP A 43 24.28 19.54 -20.55
C TRP A 43 24.63 18.77 -19.26
N ASN A 44 24.33 17.47 -19.20
CA ASN A 44 24.69 16.65 -18.04
C ASN A 44 26.20 16.60 -17.82
N TRP A 45 26.99 16.50 -18.89
CA TRP A 45 28.44 16.51 -18.82
C TRP A 45 28.98 17.87 -18.39
N GLU A 46 28.46 18.94 -18.97
CA GLU A 46 28.89 20.33 -18.67
C GLU A 46 28.55 20.74 -17.21
N VAL A 47 27.37 20.39 -16.70
CA VAL A 47 26.90 20.82 -15.37
C VAL A 47 27.36 19.90 -14.24
N PHE A 48 27.20 18.58 -14.40
CA PHE A 48 27.47 17.62 -13.31
C PHE A 48 28.84 16.96 -13.42
N GLY A 49 29.38 16.79 -14.64
CA GLY A 49 30.67 16.13 -14.88
C GLY A 49 30.79 14.74 -14.24
N ASP A 50 32.02 14.38 -13.84
CA ASP A 50 32.25 13.18 -13.02
C ASP A 50 32.03 13.49 -11.53
N VAL A 51 30.86 13.10 -11.03
CA VAL A 51 30.46 13.25 -9.62
C VAL A 51 31.47 12.59 -8.65
N HIS A 52 32.15 11.52 -9.06
CA HIS A 52 33.16 10.88 -8.21
C HIS A 52 34.42 11.71 -8.09
N HIS A 53 34.87 12.30 -9.20
CA HIS A 53 36.00 13.21 -9.20
C HIS A 53 35.70 14.47 -8.38
N ARG A 54 34.49 15.03 -8.51
CA ARG A 54 34.06 16.21 -7.75
C ARG A 54 34.06 15.98 -6.24
N VAL A 55 33.52 14.85 -5.76
CA VAL A 55 33.58 14.48 -4.33
C VAL A 55 35.02 14.39 -3.83
N LYS A 56 35.95 13.88 -4.64
CA LYS A 56 37.37 13.80 -4.27
C LYS A 56 37.99 15.19 -4.14
N LEU A 57 37.77 16.08 -5.12
CA LEU A 57 38.25 17.45 -5.08
C LEU A 57 37.71 18.23 -3.88
N ASP A 58 36.41 18.10 -3.58
CA ASP A 58 35.79 18.78 -2.44
C ASP A 58 36.33 18.26 -1.10
N LEU A 59 36.63 16.95 -1.00
CA LEU A 59 37.28 16.36 0.18
C LEU A 59 38.70 16.90 0.37
N ASP A 60 39.48 16.94 -0.71
CA ASP A 60 40.87 17.41 -0.68
C ASP A 60 40.92 18.89 -0.30
N ALA A 61 40.05 19.74 -0.88
CA ALA A 61 39.94 21.16 -0.55
C ALA A 61 39.49 21.42 0.89
N LEU A 62 38.54 20.62 1.42
CA LEU A 62 38.13 20.72 2.82
C LEU A 62 39.27 20.30 3.77
N ALA A 63 40.03 19.27 3.42
CA ALA A 63 41.18 18.85 4.22
C ALA A 63 42.28 19.92 4.24
N GLU A 64 42.53 20.59 3.11
CA GLU A 64 43.50 21.69 3.02
C GLU A 64 43.15 22.86 3.96
N ILE A 65 41.89 23.35 3.94
CA ILE A 65 41.50 24.46 4.81
C ILE A 65 41.50 24.05 6.30
N GLN A 66 41.12 22.80 6.61
CA GLN A 66 41.16 22.29 7.99
C GLN A 66 42.58 22.16 8.51
N ASN A 67 43.51 21.70 7.67
CA ASN A 67 44.93 21.63 8.03
C ASN A 67 45.53 23.03 8.20
N ASP A 68 45.15 24.00 7.36
CA ASP A 68 45.59 25.38 7.50
C ASP A 68 45.05 26.03 8.80
N ILE A 69 43.77 25.82 9.15
CA ILE A 69 43.19 26.30 10.42
C ILE A 69 43.96 25.72 11.63
N VAL A 70 44.37 24.46 11.56
CA VAL A 70 45.18 23.82 12.61
C VAL A 70 46.60 24.37 12.67
N ALA A 71 47.21 24.67 11.52
CA ALA A 71 48.60 25.11 11.44
C ALA A 71 48.79 26.61 11.77
N SER A 72 47.87 27.48 11.34
CA SER A 72 48.02 28.93 11.39
C SER A 72 46.98 29.66 12.25
N GLY A 73 46.06 28.92 12.89
CA GLY A 73 44.98 29.47 13.71
C GLY A 73 43.73 29.83 12.90
N GLY A 74 42.57 29.83 13.56
CA GLY A 74 41.28 30.14 12.94
C GLY A 74 41.03 31.64 12.79
N SER A 75 40.56 32.07 11.62
CA SER A 75 39.98 33.40 11.38
C SER A 75 38.54 33.27 10.89
N ASP A 76 37.74 34.33 11.04
CA ASP A 76 36.34 34.33 10.59
C ASP A 76 36.20 34.02 9.10
N GLU A 77 37.15 34.48 8.27
CA GLU A 77 37.21 34.14 6.84
C GLU A 77 37.49 32.65 6.60
N LYS A 78 38.41 32.04 7.37
CA LYS A 78 38.73 30.62 7.24
C LYS A 78 37.58 29.72 7.70
N PHE A 79 36.89 30.10 8.78
CA PHE A 79 35.69 29.37 9.22
C PHE A 79 34.52 29.52 8.25
N ALA A 80 34.34 30.70 7.65
CA ALA A 80 33.36 30.89 6.58
C ALA A 80 33.70 30.02 5.36
N LYS A 81 34.99 29.94 4.98
CA LYS A 81 35.43 29.11 3.86
C LYS A 81 35.33 27.62 4.14
N GLU A 82 35.64 27.18 5.35
CA GLU A 82 35.41 25.81 5.81
C GLU A 82 33.91 25.46 5.74
N THR A 83 33.04 26.36 6.20
CA THR A 83 31.58 26.17 6.16
C THR A 83 31.08 26.05 4.72
N GLU A 84 31.59 26.87 3.80
CA GLU A 84 31.27 26.82 2.37
C GLU A 84 31.73 25.50 1.73
N LEU A 85 32.99 25.10 1.95
CA LEU A 85 33.56 23.85 1.42
C LEU A 85 32.85 22.62 1.99
N GLN A 86 32.48 22.68 3.27
CA GLN A 86 31.69 21.63 3.93
C GLN A 86 30.29 21.53 3.32
N ALA A 87 29.67 22.65 2.95
CA ALA A 87 28.39 22.66 2.24
C ALA A 87 28.52 22.07 0.82
N ASN A 88 29.54 22.47 0.07
CA ASN A 88 29.83 21.95 -1.28
C ASN A 88 30.07 20.44 -1.26
N LEU A 89 30.90 19.95 -0.33
CA LEU A 89 31.13 18.52 -0.15
C LEU A 89 29.84 17.77 0.18
N ASN A 90 29.00 18.32 1.05
CA ASN A 90 27.71 17.70 1.40
C ASN A 90 26.78 17.61 0.17
N ASP A 91 26.76 18.62 -0.69
CA ASP A 91 25.99 18.62 -1.92
C ASP A 91 26.55 17.60 -2.94
N SER A 92 27.88 17.52 -3.11
CA SER A 92 28.53 16.51 -3.96
C SER A 92 28.30 15.07 -3.45
N LEU A 93 28.38 14.83 -2.14
CA LEU A 93 28.08 13.55 -1.52
C LEU A 93 26.61 13.17 -1.70
N ARG A 94 25.69 14.13 -1.59
CA ARG A 94 24.26 13.93 -1.85
C ARG A 94 24.01 13.54 -3.31
N LEU A 95 24.63 14.22 -4.27
CA LEU A 95 24.52 13.87 -5.70
C LEU A 95 25.06 12.46 -5.95
N GLN A 96 26.19 12.09 -5.34
CA GLN A 96 26.77 10.76 -5.43
C GLN A 96 25.85 9.68 -4.83
N GLU A 97 25.20 9.98 -3.70
CA GLU A 97 24.22 9.12 -3.07
C GLU A 97 23.00 8.89 -3.97
N ILE A 98 22.41 9.96 -4.52
CA ILE A 98 21.27 9.87 -5.44
C ILE A 98 21.63 8.98 -6.65
N LEU A 99 22.82 9.18 -7.23
CA LEU A 99 23.32 8.39 -8.35
C LEU A 99 23.45 6.91 -8.01
N TRP A 100 24.01 6.56 -6.84
CA TRP A 100 24.14 5.17 -6.43
C TRP A 100 22.83 4.53 -6.01
N LYS A 101 21.92 5.30 -5.39
CA LYS A 101 20.56 4.85 -5.05
C LYS A 101 19.78 4.48 -6.31
N GLU A 102 19.82 5.35 -7.33
CA GLU A 102 19.20 5.11 -8.65
C GLU A 102 19.79 3.85 -9.30
N LYS A 103 21.12 3.69 -9.32
CA LYS A 103 21.79 2.50 -9.90
C LYS A 103 21.53 1.22 -9.10
N ALA A 104 21.42 1.31 -7.77
CA ALA A 104 21.18 0.15 -6.91
C ALA A 104 19.73 -0.35 -6.99
N ARG A 105 18.78 0.51 -7.41
CA ARG A 105 17.33 0.24 -7.49
C ARG A 105 16.78 -0.36 -6.19
N LEU A 106 17.16 0.22 -5.04
CA LEU A 106 16.67 -0.19 -3.72
C LEU A 106 15.53 0.71 -3.26
N ARG A 107 14.33 0.14 -3.10
CA ARG A 107 13.11 0.88 -2.71
C ARG A 107 12.87 0.99 -1.20
N TRP A 108 13.54 0.17 -0.38
CA TRP A 108 13.18 -0.04 1.03
C TRP A 108 14.10 0.65 2.05
N LEU A 109 15.25 1.19 1.60
CA LEU A 109 16.11 2.00 2.46
C LEU A 109 15.49 3.40 2.54
N SER A 110 15.23 3.90 3.74
CA SER A 110 14.86 5.31 3.92
C SER A 110 16.09 6.19 3.63
N ASP A 111 15.86 7.42 3.16
CA ASP A 111 16.89 8.41 2.76
C ASP A 111 17.90 8.81 3.87
N GLY A 112 17.80 8.19 5.05
CA GLY A 112 18.56 8.52 6.24
C GLY A 112 19.75 7.61 6.56
N ASP A 113 19.95 6.50 5.84
CA ASP A 113 21.17 5.70 5.92
C ASP A 113 22.00 6.02 4.66
N ARG A 114 22.64 7.20 4.66
CA ARG A 114 23.43 7.78 3.53
C ARG A 114 24.69 6.97 3.17
N ASN A 115 24.60 5.64 3.14
CA ASN A 115 25.72 4.74 2.95
C ASN A 115 25.92 4.41 1.47
N THR A 116 26.74 5.23 0.80
CA THR A 116 27.17 5.00 -0.59
C THR A 116 27.95 3.69 -0.77
N GLN A 117 28.71 3.24 0.22
CA GLN A 117 29.48 1.99 0.15
C GLN A 117 28.56 0.76 0.05
N TYR A 118 27.47 0.75 0.82
CA TYR A 118 26.47 -0.32 0.75
C TYR A 118 25.81 -0.36 -0.64
N PHE A 119 25.36 0.79 -1.16
CA PHE A 119 24.76 0.86 -2.50
C PHE A 119 25.74 0.42 -3.59
N HIS A 120 26.99 0.82 -3.49
CA HIS A 120 28.04 0.46 -4.42
C HIS A 120 28.35 -1.05 -4.40
N ALA A 121 28.48 -1.65 -3.21
CA ALA A 121 28.66 -3.09 -3.05
C ALA A 121 27.48 -3.87 -3.65
N MET A 122 26.25 -3.41 -3.41
CA MET A 122 25.04 -3.99 -4.00
C MET A 122 25.02 -3.87 -5.53
N CYS A 123 25.42 -2.72 -6.09
CA CYS A 123 25.53 -2.55 -7.54
C CYS A 123 26.55 -3.51 -8.15
N ARG A 124 27.73 -3.66 -7.53
CA ARG A 124 28.77 -4.59 -7.98
C ARG A 124 28.27 -6.03 -7.97
N ALA A 125 27.66 -6.47 -6.87
CA ALA A 125 27.07 -7.80 -6.75
C ALA A 125 26.00 -8.05 -7.83
N ARG A 126 25.14 -7.06 -8.11
CA ARG A 126 24.11 -7.16 -9.16
C ARG A 126 24.72 -7.28 -10.55
N ARG A 127 25.72 -6.45 -10.88
CA ARG A 127 26.42 -6.48 -12.17
C ARG A 127 27.10 -7.83 -12.41
N HIS A 128 27.79 -8.35 -11.40
CA HIS A 128 28.41 -9.66 -11.47
C HIS A 128 27.38 -10.76 -11.70
N ARG A 129 26.24 -10.71 -11.02
CA ARG A 129 25.15 -11.69 -11.19
C ARG A 129 24.45 -11.61 -12.56
N SER A 130 24.36 -10.41 -13.16
CA SER A 130 23.67 -10.21 -14.44
C SER A 130 24.59 -10.35 -15.66
N SER A 131 25.90 -10.39 -15.47
CA SER A 131 26.86 -10.52 -16.57
C SER A 131 26.76 -11.92 -17.16
N ILE A 132 26.54 -12.00 -18.48
CA ILE A 132 26.54 -13.27 -19.21
C ILE A 132 27.94 -13.42 -19.80
N THR A 133 28.75 -14.27 -19.17
CA THR A 133 30.13 -14.56 -19.59
C THR A 133 30.28 -15.93 -20.23
N LEU A 134 29.36 -16.84 -19.95
CA LEU A 134 29.31 -18.17 -20.56
C LEU A 134 27.84 -18.58 -20.76
N LEU A 135 27.58 -19.37 -21.79
CA LEU A 135 26.32 -20.08 -21.97
C LEU A 135 26.59 -21.54 -22.35
N GLN A 136 25.81 -22.46 -21.80
CA GLN A 136 25.80 -23.85 -22.20
C GLN A 136 24.67 -24.09 -23.20
N ASN A 137 25.03 -24.59 -24.38
CA ASN A 137 24.12 -25.00 -25.43
C ASN A 137 24.27 -26.51 -25.66
N ASN A 138 23.36 -27.30 -25.09
CA ASN A 138 23.50 -28.77 -25.02
C ASN A 138 24.82 -29.18 -24.35
N ASP A 139 25.69 -29.89 -25.07
CA ASP A 139 27.00 -30.35 -24.58
C ASP A 139 28.14 -29.35 -24.88
N GLU A 140 27.86 -28.24 -25.58
CA GLU A 140 28.85 -27.22 -25.94
C GLU A 140 28.79 -26.00 -25.01
N VAL A 141 29.96 -25.51 -24.61
CA VAL A 141 30.10 -24.27 -23.83
C VAL A 141 30.50 -23.13 -24.77
N ILE A 142 29.68 -22.09 -24.78
CA ILE A 142 29.90 -20.85 -25.53
C ILE A 142 30.43 -19.79 -24.56
N ASP A 143 31.68 -19.40 -24.70
CA ASP A 143 32.36 -18.39 -23.88
C ASP A 143 32.83 -17.16 -24.70
N ASP A 144 32.84 -17.25 -26.03
CA ASP A 144 33.10 -16.11 -26.91
C ASP A 144 31.94 -15.08 -26.87
N PRO A 145 32.21 -13.80 -26.56
CA PRO A 145 31.17 -12.78 -26.45
C PRO A 145 30.34 -12.50 -27.71
N LEU A 146 30.88 -12.74 -28.91
CA LEU A 146 30.16 -12.59 -30.18
C LEU A 146 29.27 -13.82 -30.43
N LEU A 147 29.76 -15.02 -30.17
CA LEU A 147 28.96 -16.26 -30.27
C LEU A 147 27.82 -16.29 -29.25
N ILE A 148 28.06 -15.79 -28.03
CA ILE A 148 27.01 -15.59 -27.02
C ILE A 148 25.94 -14.64 -27.57
N GLN A 149 26.35 -13.53 -28.22
CA GLN A 149 25.40 -12.57 -28.78
C GLN A 149 24.56 -13.18 -29.90
N SER A 150 25.18 -13.87 -30.88
CA SER A 150 24.44 -14.50 -31.97
C SER A 150 23.48 -15.57 -31.45
N HIS A 151 23.95 -16.45 -30.56
CA HIS A 151 23.11 -17.50 -29.97
C HIS A 151 21.87 -16.93 -29.24
N ILE A 152 22.04 -15.84 -28.47
CA ILE A 152 20.91 -15.19 -27.80
C ILE A 152 19.95 -14.56 -28.82
N ILE A 153 20.47 -13.89 -29.86
CA ILE A 153 19.64 -13.25 -30.89
C ILE A 153 18.82 -14.30 -31.63
N ASP A 154 19.46 -15.36 -32.12
CA ASP A 154 18.80 -16.42 -32.89
C ASP A 154 17.69 -17.07 -32.08
N TYR A 155 17.96 -17.39 -30.81
CA TYR A 155 16.99 -17.98 -29.91
C TYR A 155 15.74 -17.09 -29.69
N TYR A 156 15.92 -15.80 -29.44
CA TYR A 156 14.80 -14.89 -29.18
C TYR A 156 14.08 -14.45 -30.46
N ALA A 157 14.80 -14.28 -31.56
CA ALA A 157 14.21 -14.03 -32.87
C ALA A 157 13.31 -15.20 -33.26
N ASP A 158 13.78 -16.44 -33.07
CA ASP A 158 12.97 -17.64 -33.26
C ASP A 158 11.81 -17.69 -32.27
N LEU A 159 12.03 -17.50 -30.97
CA LEU A 159 10.96 -17.54 -29.97
C LEU A 159 9.78 -16.62 -30.32
N PHE A 160 10.06 -15.39 -30.74
CA PHE A 160 9.04 -14.40 -31.08
C PHE A 160 8.59 -14.45 -32.55
N ALA A 161 9.17 -15.31 -33.38
CA ALA A 161 8.74 -15.51 -34.76
C ALA A 161 7.34 -16.12 -34.84
N HIS A 162 6.73 -15.99 -36.02
CA HIS A 162 5.46 -16.63 -36.34
C HIS A 162 5.74 -18.08 -36.76
N HIS A 163 5.15 -19.07 -36.07
CA HIS A 163 5.48 -20.49 -36.25
C HIS A 163 4.37 -21.35 -36.83
N THR A 164 3.12 -20.90 -36.74
CA THR A 164 1.94 -21.70 -37.14
C THR A 164 0.85 -20.79 -37.70
N ASP A 165 0.25 -21.19 -38.80
CA ASP A 165 -0.96 -20.55 -39.32
C ASP A 165 -2.13 -20.85 -38.37
N TYR A 166 -2.84 -19.80 -37.97
CA TYR A 166 -3.99 -19.94 -37.09
C TYR A 166 -5.13 -20.65 -37.82
N LEU A 167 -5.49 -21.83 -37.35
CA LEU A 167 -6.63 -22.62 -37.84
C LEU A 167 -7.65 -22.73 -36.72
N ASP A 168 -8.78 -22.03 -36.85
CA ASP A 168 -9.86 -22.11 -35.87
C ASP A 168 -10.45 -23.53 -35.84
N ASN A 169 -10.51 -24.13 -34.65
CA ASN A 169 -11.13 -25.44 -34.42
C ASN A 169 -12.53 -25.31 -33.78
N GLY A 170 -13.10 -24.10 -33.73
CA GLY A 170 -14.43 -23.79 -33.19
C GLY A 170 -14.48 -23.70 -31.67
N LEU A 171 -13.35 -23.89 -30.98
CA LEU A 171 -13.30 -23.90 -29.52
C LEU A 171 -13.67 -22.53 -28.93
N VAL A 172 -13.17 -21.44 -29.53
CA VAL A 172 -13.42 -20.06 -29.06
C VAL A 172 -14.91 -19.72 -29.13
N SER A 173 -15.54 -19.90 -30.28
CA SER A 173 -16.97 -19.58 -30.48
C SER A 173 -17.90 -20.44 -29.62
N SER A 174 -17.49 -21.68 -29.31
CA SER A 174 -18.27 -22.57 -28.44
C SER A 174 -18.19 -22.23 -26.95
N ILE A 175 -17.09 -21.61 -26.49
CA ILE A 175 -16.79 -21.41 -25.06
C ILE A 175 -16.97 -19.97 -24.61
N ILE A 176 -16.60 -19.00 -25.45
CA ILE A 176 -16.60 -17.58 -25.08
C ILE A 176 -17.96 -16.96 -25.41
N PRO A 177 -18.72 -16.51 -24.40
CA PRO A 177 -19.96 -15.78 -24.63
C PRO A 177 -19.69 -14.31 -24.95
N SER A 178 -20.59 -13.69 -25.72
CA SER A 178 -20.62 -12.24 -25.91
C SER A 178 -21.12 -11.56 -24.64
N LEU A 179 -20.22 -10.96 -23.86
CA LEU A 179 -20.52 -10.34 -22.56
C LEU A 179 -20.33 -8.84 -22.53
N VAL A 180 -19.58 -8.27 -23.46
CA VAL A 180 -19.37 -6.81 -23.55
C VAL A 180 -20.61 -6.18 -24.16
N THR A 181 -21.20 -5.25 -23.43
CA THR A 181 -22.43 -4.56 -23.83
C THR A 181 -22.13 -3.37 -24.73
N GLU A 182 -23.12 -2.89 -25.48
CA GLU A 182 -22.94 -1.73 -26.36
C GLU A 182 -22.62 -0.43 -25.58
N ALA A 183 -23.17 -0.28 -24.38
CA ALA A 183 -22.86 0.86 -23.50
C ALA A 183 -21.39 0.83 -23.01
N GLU A 184 -20.88 -0.36 -22.68
CA GLU A 184 -19.47 -0.53 -22.33
C GLU A 184 -18.58 -0.28 -23.55
N ASN A 185 -18.91 -0.84 -24.72
CA ASN A 185 -18.20 -0.58 -25.97
C ASN A 185 -18.11 0.92 -26.29
N SER A 186 -19.23 1.65 -26.17
CA SER A 186 -19.30 3.10 -26.37
C SER A 186 -18.29 3.84 -25.49
N THR A 187 -18.08 3.37 -24.25
CA THR A 187 -17.10 3.95 -23.31
C THR A 187 -15.67 3.53 -23.64
N LEU A 188 -15.46 2.26 -23.99
CA LEU A 188 -14.14 1.69 -24.31
C LEU A 188 -13.51 2.36 -25.54
N ILE A 189 -14.32 2.78 -26.53
CA ILE A 189 -13.87 3.36 -27.80
C ILE A 189 -13.80 4.89 -27.82
N LEU A 190 -14.02 5.58 -26.69
CA LEU A 190 -13.92 7.04 -26.64
C LEU A 190 -12.50 7.52 -26.99
N ILE A 191 -12.38 8.65 -27.67
CA ILE A 191 -11.07 9.33 -27.76
C ILE A 191 -10.73 9.87 -26.37
N PRO A 192 -9.53 9.61 -25.84
CA PRO A 192 -9.19 10.02 -24.49
C PRO A 192 -9.05 11.53 -24.36
N SER A 193 -9.62 12.07 -23.28
CA SER A 193 -9.47 13.50 -22.94
C SER A 193 -8.08 13.79 -22.39
N ASP A 194 -7.72 15.07 -22.36
CA ASP A 194 -6.48 15.57 -21.79
C ASP A 194 -6.32 15.14 -20.31
N GLU A 195 -7.41 15.19 -19.54
CA GLU A 195 -7.45 14.75 -18.15
C GLU A 195 -7.26 13.25 -18.00
N GLU A 196 -7.86 12.44 -18.90
CA GLU A 196 -7.68 10.99 -18.90
C GLU A 196 -6.22 10.62 -19.18
N ILE A 197 -5.61 11.25 -20.18
CA ILE A 197 -4.19 11.06 -20.53
C ILE A 197 -3.29 11.45 -19.36
N TRP A 198 -3.53 12.61 -18.74
CA TRP A 198 -2.76 13.05 -17.59
C TRP A 198 -2.93 12.12 -16.38
N THR A 199 -4.13 11.61 -16.16
CA THR A 199 -4.41 10.63 -15.12
C THR A 199 -3.66 9.32 -15.37
N ALA A 200 -3.61 8.85 -16.62
CA ALA A 200 -2.81 7.69 -17.00
C ALA A 200 -1.32 7.90 -16.68
N VAL A 201 -0.75 9.06 -17.03
CA VAL A 201 0.65 9.42 -16.73
C VAL A 201 0.94 9.39 -15.22
N LYS A 202 0.10 10.02 -14.41
CA LYS A 202 0.26 10.04 -12.94
C LYS A 202 0.10 8.67 -12.27
N SER A 203 -0.65 7.77 -12.89
CA SER A 203 -0.90 6.43 -12.35
C SER A 203 0.22 5.41 -12.62
N MET A 204 1.20 5.76 -13.46
CA MET A 204 2.33 4.89 -13.80
C MET A 204 3.49 5.05 -12.79
N ASP A 205 4.33 4.01 -12.68
CA ASP A 205 5.51 4.02 -11.81
C ASP A 205 6.57 5.01 -12.33
N ILE A 206 6.78 6.09 -11.57
CA ILE A 206 7.72 7.17 -11.90
C ILE A 206 9.18 6.69 -11.90
N ASP A 207 9.49 5.68 -11.09
CA ASP A 207 10.82 5.07 -10.96
C ASP A 207 11.06 3.94 -11.97
N SER A 208 10.10 3.70 -12.88
CA SER A 208 10.27 2.68 -13.91
C SER A 208 11.46 2.98 -14.81
N ALA A 209 12.19 1.91 -15.18
CA ALA A 209 13.34 2.07 -16.06
C ALA A 209 12.90 2.59 -17.43
N PRO A 210 13.63 3.56 -18.01
CA PRO A 210 13.29 4.13 -19.31
C PRO A 210 13.48 3.10 -20.42
N GLY A 211 12.77 3.31 -21.53
CA GLY A 211 12.97 2.57 -22.77
C GLY A 211 14.19 3.06 -23.56
N PRO A 212 14.30 2.66 -24.84
CA PRO A 212 15.36 3.13 -25.73
C PRO A 212 15.50 4.66 -25.85
N ASP A 213 14.43 5.42 -25.64
CA ASP A 213 14.42 6.89 -25.66
C ASP A 213 15.18 7.53 -24.49
N GLY A 214 15.31 6.83 -23.36
CA GLY A 214 16.02 7.29 -22.17
C GLY A 214 15.20 8.17 -21.22
N PHE A 215 13.89 8.37 -21.44
CA PHE A 215 13.03 9.18 -20.56
C PHE A 215 12.15 8.31 -19.66
N ASN A 216 12.11 8.64 -18.37
CA ASN A 216 11.31 7.95 -17.34
C ASN A 216 10.13 8.81 -16.86
N GLY A 217 9.32 8.29 -15.93
CA GLY A 217 8.12 9.01 -15.47
C GLY A 217 8.41 10.32 -14.74
N HIS A 218 9.55 10.44 -14.05
CA HIS A 218 10.00 11.70 -13.42
C HIS A 218 10.08 12.84 -14.45
N PHE A 219 10.63 12.57 -15.64
CA PHE A 219 10.71 13.58 -16.69
C PHE A 219 9.31 14.07 -17.13
N TYR A 220 8.39 13.16 -17.46
CA TYR A 220 7.08 13.54 -17.97
C TYR A 220 6.23 14.28 -16.94
N ILE A 221 6.30 13.90 -15.67
CA ILE A 221 5.53 14.57 -14.61
C ILE A 221 6.09 15.96 -14.33
N SER A 222 7.42 16.09 -14.21
CA SER A 222 8.03 17.38 -13.89
C SER A 222 8.04 18.37 -15.04
N CYS A 223 8.06 17.90 -16.29
CA CYS A 223 8.09 18.74 -17.49
C CYS A 223 6.72 18.81 -18.20
N TRP A 224 5.62 18.39 -17.56
CA TRP A 224 4.30 18.27 -18.21
C TRP A 224 3.82 19.58 -18.83
N GLU A 225 4.02 20.71 -18.15
CA GLU A 225 3.67 22.05 -18.66
C GLU A 225 4.41 22.43 -19.96
N ILE A 226 5.52 21.75 -20.28
CA ILE A 226 6.34 21.99 -21.47
C ILE A 226 6.01 20.98 -22.56
N VAL A 227 6.01 19.68 -22.22
CA VAL A 227 5.90 18.58 -23.20
C VAL A 227 4.49 18.02 -23.35
N GLY A 228 3.58 18.35 -22.43
CA GLY A 228 2.26 17.72 -22.29
C GLY A 228 1.38 17.87 -23.52
N ALA A 229 1.37 19.05 -24.16
CA ALA A 229 0.58 19.29 -25.36
C ALA A 229 0.98 18.37 -26.53
N ASP A 230 2.28 18.20 -26.79
CA ASP A 230 2.78 17.30 -27.83
C ASP A 230 2.49 15.82 -27.48
N VAL A 231 2.55 15.45 -26.19
CA VAL A 231 2.20 14.10 -25.71
C VAL A 231 0.72 13.80 -25.90
N ILE A 232 -0.16 14.72 -25.50
CA ILE A 232 -1.62 14.60 -25.66
C ILE A 232 -1.96 14.42 -27.14
N ALA A 233 -1.45 15.29 -28.00
CA ALA A 233 -1.70 15.22 -29.43
C ALA A 233 -1.22 13.89 -30.04
N ALA A 234 -0.06 13.39 -29.63
CA ALA A 234 0.48 12.11 -30.09
C ALA A 234 -0.38 10.91 -29.65
N VAL A 235 -0.88 10.92 -28.40
CA VAL A 235 -1.75 9.87 -27.87
C VAL A 235 -3.10 9.89 -28.56
N GLN A 236 -3.77 11.05 -28.64
CA GLN A 236 -5.06 11.20 -29.32
C GLN A 236 -4.97 10.79 -30.80
N TYR A 237 -3.87 11.16 -31.48
CA TYR A 237 -3.64 10.76 -32.87
C TYR A 237 -3.70 9.24 -33.08
N PHE A 238 -3.12 8.45 -32.15
CA PHE A 238 -3.24 6.99 -32.19
C PHE A 238 -4.69 6.53 -32.06
N PHE A 239 -5.46 7.08 -31.12
CA PHE A 239 -6.85 6.67 -30.91
C PHE A 239 -7.76 7.05 -32.09
N TYR A 240 -7.49 8.16 -32.79
CA TYR A 240 -8.20 8.53 -34.01
C TYR A 240 -7.92 7.61 -35.20
N HIS A 241 -6.65 7.20 -35.41
CA HIS A 241 -6.23 6.56 -36.66
C HIS A 241 -5.85 5.08 -36.52
N GLY A 242 -5.62 4.59 -35.30
CA GLY A 242 -5.15 3.23 -35.04
C GLY A 242 -3.75 2.93 -35.56
N GLN A 243 -2.89 3.95 -35.70
CA GLN A 243 -1.56 3.82 -36.30
C GLN A 243 -0.44 4.26 -35.35
N LEU A 244 0.67 3.51 -35.35
CA LEU A 244 1.87 3.76 -34.55
C LEU A 244 3.13 3.64 -35.41
N SER A 245 4.07 4.57 -35.25
CA SER A 245 5.38 4.42 -35.88
C SER A 245 6.21 3.35 -35.16
N ALA A 246 6.97 2.55 -35.93
CA ALA A 246 7.78 1.46 -35.38
C ALA A 246 8.79 1.91 -34.33
N SER A 247 9.31 3.14 -34.43
CA SER A 247 10.21 3.74 -33.44
C SER A 247 9.52 4.13 -32.13
N PHE A 248 8.19 4.31 -32.12
CA PHE A 248 7.46 4.69 -30.91
C PHE A 248 7.33 3.48 -30.00
N ASN A 249 7.09 2.34 -30.63
CA ASN A 249 6.87 1.05 -30.02
C ASN A 249 8.13 0.15 -30.04
N SER A 250 9.32 0.76 -29.95
CA SER A 250 10.59 0.06 -29.80
C SER A 250 10.83 -0.34 -28.34
N GLY A 251 11.18 -1.60 -28.09
CA GLY A 251 11.52 -2.12 -26.77
C GLY A 251 12.95 -2.66 -26.69
N LEU A 252 13.53 -2.61 -25.49
CA LEU A 252 14.81 -3.25 -25.17
C LEU A 252 14.57 -4.42 -24.21
N ILE A 253 14.85 -5.65 -24.64
CA ILE A 253 14.76 -6.85 -23.82
C ILE A 253 15.98 -6.94 -22.92
N ILE A 254 15.77 -6.96 -21.60
CA ILE A 254 16.81 -7.27 -20.61
C ILE A 254 16.62 -8.69 -20.12
N LEU A 255 17.71 -9.45 -20.06
CA LEU A 255 17.72 -10.80 -19.53
C LEU A 255 18.00 -10.78 -18.02
N ILE A 256 17.04 -11.25 -17.23
CA ILE A 256 17.19 -11.37 -15.78
C ILE A 256 17.36 -12.86 -15.40
N PRO A 257 18.45 -13.24 -14.72
CA PRO A 257 18.67 -14.63 -14.32
C PRO A 257 17.61 -15.08 -13.30
N LYS A 258 16.99 -16.24 -13.55
CA LYS A 258 15.99 -16.87 -12.66
C LYS A 258 16.64 -17.58 -11.48
N VAL A 259 17.85 -18.09 -11.67
CA VAL A 259 18.63 -18.86 -10.68
C VAL A 259 19.94 -18.15 -10.34
N GLU A 260 20.69 -18.69 -9.36
CA GLU A 260 22.07 -18.27 -9.13
C GLU A 260 22.97 -19.06 -10.10
N HIS A 261 23.96 -18.37 -10.69
CA HIS A 261 24.86 -18.94 -11.71
C HIS A 261 24.12 -19.47 -12.95
N ALA A 262 23.34 -18.60 -13.60
CA ALA A 262 22.59 -19.01 -14.78
C ALA A 262 23.54 -19.26 -15.98
N ASP A 263 23.52 -20.47 -16.50
CA ASP A 263 24.39 -20.97 -17.58
C ASP A 263 23.61 -21.33 -18.85
N SER A 264 22.29 -21.58 -18.78
CA SER A 264 21.46 -21.82 -19.96
C SER A 264 20.55 -20.62 -20.27
N ILE A 265 20.34 -20.34 -21.57
CA ILE A 265 19.44 -19.25 -22.02
C ILE A 265 18.02 -19.38 -21.46
N THR A 266 17.55 -20.61 -21.23
CA THR A 266 16.22 -20.90 -20.67
C THR A 266 16.06 -20.45 -19.20
N GLN A 267 17.18 -20.30 -18.50
CA GLN A 267 17.26 -19.83 -17.12
C GLN A 267 17.19 -18.30 -17.00
N PHE A 268 17.08 -17.57 -18.11
CA PHE A 268 16.85 -16.13 -18.13
C PHE A 268 15.36 -15.82 -18.36
N ARG A 269 14.88 -14.74 -17.74
CA ARG A 269 13.57 -14.14 -18.00
C ARG A 269 13.75 -12.88 -18.86
N PRO A 270 13.13 -12.80 -20.05
CA PRO A 270 13.15 -11.57 -20.83
C PRO A 270 12.20 -10.54 -20.21
N ILE A 271 12.67 -9.30 -20.02
CA ILE A 271 11.82 -8.16 -19.65
C ILE A 271 11.95 -7.08 -20.72
N ALA A 272 10.83 -6.71 -21.34
CA ALA A 272 10.81 -5.66 -22.35
C ALA A 272 10.71 -4.27 -21.69
N LEU A 273 11.74 -3.45 -21.88
CA LEU A 273 11.72 -2.03 -21.53
C LEU A 273 11.21 -1.22 -22.71
N THR A 274 9.95 -0.80 -22.65
CA THR A 274 9.34 0.10 -23.63
C THR A 274 9.45 1.57 -23.19
N ASN A 275 9.41 2.48 -24.16
CA ASN A 275 9.39 3.93 -23.93
C ASN A 275 8.23 4.32 -23.00
N PHE A 276 8.46 5.25 -22.06
CA PHE A 276 7.42 5.64 -21.10
C PHE A 276 6.22 6.27 -21.81
N VAL A 277 6.45 7.13 -22.81
CA VAL A 277 5.39 7.74 -23.61
C VAL A 277 4.54 6.69 -24.33
N PHE A 278 5.14 5.62 -24.82
CA PHE A 278 4.40 4.52 -25.46
C PHE A 278 3.43 3.88 -24.46
N LYS A 279 3.85 3.66 -23.21
CA LYS A 279 3.05 2.99 -22.17
C LYS A 279 1.76 3.75 -21.82
N ILE A 280 1.64 5.04 -22.14
CA ILE A 280 0.43 5.83 -21.90
C ILE A 280 -0.77 5.21 -22.64
N ILE A 281 -0.59 4.81 -23.90
CA ILE A 281 -1.64 4.21 -24.73
C ILE A 281 -2.18 2.89 -24.14
N PRO A 282 -1.38 1.82 -23.94
CA PRO A 282 -1.85 0.60 -23.32
C PRO A 282 -2.31 0.82 -21.87
N LYS A 283 -1.79 1.83 -21.16
CA LYS A 283 -2.27 2.17 -19.81
C LYS A 283 -3.72 2.67 -19.84
N ILE A 284 -4.07 3.55 -20.78
CA ILE A 284 -5.46 4.03 -20.97
C ILE A 284 -6.37 2.83 -21.26
N LEU A 285 -6.01 1.99 -22.24
CA LEU A 285 -6.77 0.79 -22.57
C LEU A 285 -6.92 -0.16 -21.37
N ALA A 286 -5.86 -0.34 -20.59
CA ALA A 286 -5.88 -1.19 -19.39
C ALA A 286 -6.80 -0.63 -18.30
N LEU A 287 -6.80 0.68 -18.08
CA LEU A 287 -7.69 1.33 -17.11
C LEU A 287 -9.16 1.16 -17.51
N ARG A 288 -9.48 1.37 -18.79
CA ARG A 288 -10.83 1.17 -19.31
C ARG A 288 -11.25 -0.31 -19.27
N LEU A 289 -10.37 -1.24 -19.65
CA LEU A 289 -10.65 -2.67 -19.58
C LEU A 289 -10.82 -3.16 -18.14
N SER A 290 -10.06 -2.60 -17.20
CA SER A 290 -10.13 -2.95 -15.79
C SER A 290 -11.49 -2.63 -15.15
N SER A 291 -12.28 -1.70 -15.69
CA SER A 291 -13.61 -1.37 -15.14
C SER A 291 -14.63 -2.48 -15.37
N ILE A 292 -14.46 -3.29 -16.42
CA ILE A 292 -15.35 -4.41 -16.77
C ILE A 292 -14.72 -5.79 -16.51
N ALA A 293 -13.41 -5.86 -16.28
CA ALA A 293 -12.64 -7.10 -16.14
C ALA A 293 -13.21 -8.07 -15.09
N SER A 294 -13.66 -7.58 -13.93
CA SER A 294 -14.20 -8.41 -12.85
C SER A 294 -15.49 -9.15 -13.22
N ARG A 295 -16.26 -8.61 -14.18
CA ARG A 295 -17.53 -9.16 -14.68
C ARG A 295 -17.31 -10.18 -15.80
N ILE A 296 -16.38 -9.91 -16.71
CA ILE A 296 -16.17 -10.74 -17.91
C ILE A 296 -15.18 -11.89 -17.69
N ILE A 297 -14.21 -11.73 -16.78
CA ILE A 297 -13.24 -12.78 -16.44
C ILE A 297 -13.84 -13.71 -15.38
N SER A 298 -13.71 -15.02 -15.57
CA SER A 298 -14.26 -16.06 -14.71
C SER A 298 -13.68 -15.99 -13.29
N PRO A 299 -14.46 -16.33 -12.24
CA PRO A 299 -14.00 -16.21 -10.84
C PRO A 299 -12.79 -17.09 -10.49
N GLN A 300 -12.51 -18.14 -11.28
CA GLN A 300 -11.36 -19.03 -11.09
C GLN A 300 -10.01 -18.36 -11.40
N GLN A 301 -9.97 -17.29 -12.20
CA GLN A 301 -8.75 -16.52 -12.49
C GLN A 301 -8.52 -15.45 -11.43
N HIS A 302 -7.50 -15.60 -10.59
CA HIS A 302 -7.26 -14.68 -9.47
C HIS A 302 -6.22 -13.59 -9.77
N ALA A 303 -5.41 -13.75 -10.81
CA ALA A 303 -4.35 -12.79 -11.13
C ALA A 303 -4.86 -11.59 -11.95
N PHE A 304 -4.25 -10.43 -11.72
CA PHE A 304 -4.43 -9.19 -12.49
C PHE A 304 -5.85 -8.59 -12.53
N VAL A 305 -6.84 -9.18 -11.84
CA VAL A 305 -8.20 -8.65 -11.73
C VAL A 305 -8.37 -7.87 -10.43
N ALA A 306 -8.86 -6.63 -10.53
CA ALA A 306 -9.11 -5.78 -9.38
C ALA A 306 -10.10 -6.44 -8.39
N GLY A 307 -9.80 -6.37 -7.10
CA GLY A 307 -10.63 -6.95 -6.03
C GLY A 307 -10.42 -8.44 -5.76
N ARG A 308 -9.62 -9.15 -6.57
CA ARG A 308 -9.28 -10.57 -6.31
C ARG A 308 -8.00 -10.69 -5.51
N ASN A 309 -7.97 -11.62 -4.54
CA ASN A 309 -6.84 -11.82 -3.66
C ASN A 309 -6.13 -13.14 -3.96
N ILE A 310 -4.80 -13.08 -4.03
CA ILE A 310 -3.92 -14.24 -4.17
C ILE A 310 -4.08 -15.24 -3.02
N SER A 311 -4.46 -14.80 -1.81
CA SER A 311 -4.74 -15.70 -0.68
C SER A 311 -5.84 -16.69 -0.98
N ASP A 312 -6.88 -16.29 -1.74
CA ASP A 312 -8.05 -17.12 -2.01
C ASP A 312 -7.67 -18.32 -2.87
N CYS A 313 -6.79 -18.10 -3.85
CA CYS A 313 -6.20 -19.15 -4.68
C CYS A 313 -5.44 -20.20 -3.85
N ILE A 314 -4.64 -19.75 -2.87
CA ILE A 314 -3.92 -20.65 -1.95
C ILE A 314 -4.89 -21.37 -1.02
N LEU A 315 -5.89 -20.67 -0.47
CA LEU A 315 -6.87 -21.24 0.45
C LEU A 315 -7.62 -22.39 -0.20
N MET A 316 -8.13 -22.18 -1.42
CA MET A 316 -8.78 -23.21 -2.22
C MET A 316 -7.84 -24.37 -2.51
N THR A 317 -6.66 -24.08 -3.07
CA THR A 317 -5.68 -25.10 -3.42
C THR A 317 -5.32 -25.96 -2.21
N SER A 318 -4.98 -25.33 -1.09
CA SER A 318 -4.58 -26.03 0.12
C SER A 318 -5.70 -26.92 0.67
N GLU A 319 -6.94 -26.48 0.66
CA GLU A 319 -8.06 -27.31 1.13
C GLU A 319 -8.46 -28.40 0.14
N CYS A 320 -8.34 -28.18 -1.17
CA CYS A 320 -8.52 -29.21 -2.20
C CYS A 320 -7.44 -30.30 -2.08
N PHE A 321 -6.19 -29.93 -1.81
CA PHE A 321 -5.11 -30.89 -1.53
C PHE A 321 -5.40 -31.77 -0.31
N ASN A 322 -6.04 -31.22 0.73
CA ASN A 322 -6.52 -32.02 1.85
C ASN A 322 -7.65 -32.99 1.47
N LEU A 323 -8.43 -32.69 0.43
CA LEU A 323 -9.48 -33.60 -0.07
C LEU A 323 -8.93 -34.74 -0.93
N LEU A 324 -7.68 -34.68 -1.40
CA LEU A 324 -7.08 -35.78 -2.17
C LEU A 324 -7.05 -37.09 -1.38
N GLU A 325 -7.04 -37.03 -0.04
CA GLU A 325 -7.10 -38.21 0.82
C GLU A 325 -8.50 -38.83 0.95
N SER A 326 -9.54 -38.19 0.41
CA SER A 326 -10.91 -38.70 0.48
C SER A 326 -11.08 -39.90 -0.45
N LYS A 327 -11.58 -41.02 0.10
CA LYS A 327 -11.83 -42.24 -0.68
C LYS A 327 -13.01 -42.03 -1.63
N CYS A 328 -12.81 -42.26 -2.91
CA CYS A 328 -13.87 -42.29 -3.92
C CYS A 328 -13.48 -43.22 -5.09
N HIS A 329 -14.46 -43.61 -5.92
CA HIS A 329 -14.18 -44.37 -7.12
C HIS A 329 -13.28 -43.58 -8.08
N GLY A 330 -12.20 -44.19 -8.57
CA GLY A 330 -11.17 -43.51 -9.36
C GLY A 330 -10.17 -42.69 -8.53
N GLY A 331 -10.53 -42.32 -7.30
CA GLY A 331 -9.76 -41.47 -6.38
C GLY A 331 -9.67 -40.01 -6.84
N ASN A 332 -9.30 -39.12 -5.92
CA ASN A 332 -9.14 -37.69 -6.19
C ASN A 332 -7.71 -37.39 -6.68
N VAL A 333 -7.58 -36.53 -7.70
CA VAL A 333 -6.31 -36.13 -8.32
C VAL A 333 -6.26 -34.61 -8.46
N ALA A 334 -5.07 -34.03 -8.27
CA ALA A 334 -4.78 -32.66 -8.65
C ALA A 334 -3.68 -32.65 -9.72
N ILE A 335 -3.86 -31.87 -10.78
CA ILE A 335 -2.90 -31.73 -11.88
C ILE A 335 -2.42 -30.29 -11.86
N LYS A 336 -1.15 -30.09 -11.51
CA LYS A 336 -0.47 -28.80 -11.68
C LYS A 336 0.05 -28.75 -13.10
N VAL A 337 -0.45 -27.80 -13.87
CA VAL A 337 -0.12 -27.62 -15.29
C VAL A 337 0.88 -26.47 -15.43
N ASP A 338 1.93 -26.70 -16.21
CA ASP A 338 2.92 -25.70 -16.58
C ASP A 338 2.81 -25.45 -18.10
N ILE A 339 2.62 -24.19 -18.52
CA ILE A 339 2.55 -23.82 -19.94
C ILE A 339 3.92 -23.33 -20.39
N THR A 340 4.40 -23.86 -21.53
CA THR A 340 5.73 -23.49 -22.04
C THR A 340 5.75 -22.03 -22.49
N LYS A 341 6.43 -21.16 -21.73
CA LYS A 341 6.61 -19.73 -22.04
C LYS A 341 5.27 -19.02 -22.36
N ALA A 342 4.27 -19.22 -21.49
CA ALA A 342 2.87 -18.85 -21.71
C ALA A 342 2.64 -17.45 -22.34
N PHE A 343 3.34 -16.42 -21.86
CA PHE A 343 3.22 -15.05 -22.39
C PHE A 343 3.85 -14.91 -23.79
N ASP A 344 5.00 -15.56 -24.02
CA ASP A 344 5.81 -15.38 -25.23
C ASP A 344 5.25 -16.19 -26.42
N THR A 345 4.47 -17.25 -26.17
CA THR A 345 3.95 -18.14 -27.23
C THR A 345 2.50 -17.89 -27.62
N LEU A 346 1.79 -16.98 -26.93
CA LEU A 346 0.39 -16.68 -27.20
C LEU A 346 0.17 -16.17 -28.63
N SER A 347 -0.66 -16.86 -29.42
CA SER A 347 -1.04 -16.45 -30.77
C SER A 347 -1.84 -15.15 -30.77
N TRP A 348 -1.46 -14.20 -31.61
CA TRP A 348 -2.17 -12.93 -31.76
C TRP A 348 -3.53 -13.10 -32.41
N GLU A 349 -3.62 -13.90 -33.48
CA GLU A 349 -4.90 -14.15 -34.17
C GLU A 349 -5.91 -14.84 -33.24
N PHE A 350 -5.45 -15.77 -32.41
CA PHE A 350 -6.26 -16.36 -31.33
C PHE A 350 -6.77 -15.31 -30.34
N LEU A 351 -5.87 -14.47 -29.81
CA LEU A 351 -6.24 -13.41 -28.87
C LEU A 351 -7.27 -12.45 -29.48
N LEU A 352 -7.08 -12.02 -30.73
CA LEU A 352 -8.01 -11.13 -31.43
C LEU A 352 -9.37 -11.81 -31.65
N HIS A 353 -9.40 -13.10 -31.99
CA HIS A 353 -10.64 -13.87 -32.10
C HIS A 353 -11.37 -13.97 -30.75
N VAL A 354 -10.65 -14.18 -29.64
CA VAL A 354 -11.24 -14.18 -28.29
C VAL A 354 -11.88 -12.83 -27.96
N LEU A 355 -11.21 -11.71 -28.28
CA LEU A 355 -11.79 -10.37 -28.07
C LEU A 355 -13.07 -10.18 -28.90
N GLN A 356 -13.08 -10.63 -30.15
CA GLN A 356 -14.28 -10.56 -30.99
C GLN A 356 -15.43 -11.41 -30.40
N ALA A 357 -15.14 -12.63 -29.94
CA ALA A 357 -16.15 -13.51 -29.35
C ALA A 357 -16.76 -12.95 -28.05
N PHE A 358 -15.99 -12.19 -27.26
CA PHE A 358 -16.50 -11.48 -26.09
C PHE A 358 -17.44 -10.31 -26.43
N GLY A 359 -17.50 -9.88 -27.69
CA GLY A 359 -18.33 -8.76 -28.16
C GLY A 359 -17.61 -7.40 -28.13
N PHE A 360 -16.28 -7.36 -28.06
CA PHE A 360 -15.56 -6.08 -28.14
C PHE A 360 -15.75 -5.41 -29.51
N HIS A 361 -15.98 -4.10 -29.51
CA HIS A 361 -16.12 -3.33 -30.75
C HIS A 361 -14.85 -3.41 -31.62
N SER A 362 -15.04 -3.44 -32.94
CA SER A 362 -13.96 -3.61 -33.94
C SER A 362 -12.82 -2.59 -33.77
N THR A 363 -13.14 -1.33 -33.45
CA THR A 363 -12.15 -0.28 -33.14
C THR A 363 -11.22 -0.64 -31.98
N PHE A 364 -11.76 -1.21 -30.89
CA PHE A 364 -10.94 -1.61 -29.75
C PHE A 364 -9.99 -2.75 -30.14
N VAL A 365 -10.51 -3.75 -30.86
CA VAL A 365 -9.72 -4.87 -31.40
C VAL A 365 -8.63 -4.37 -32.35
N LEU A 366 -8.94 -3.36 -33.19
CA LEU A 366 -7.98 -2.73 -34.10
C LEU A 366 -6.85 -2.04 -33.34
N TRP A 367 -7.14 -1.30 -32.26
CA TRP A 367 -6.10 -0.67 -31.44
C TRP A 367 -5.18 -1.70 -30.79
N VAL A 368 -5.73 -2.79 -30.25
CA VAL A 368 -4.93 -3.90 -29.70
C VAL A 368 -4.05 -4.50 -30.80
N ARG A 369 -4.63 -4.78 -31.98
CA ARG A 369 -3.88 -5.29 -33.14
C ARG A 369 -2.73 -4.36 -33.54
N ALA A 370 -2.97 -3.06 -33.62
CA ALA A 370 -1.96 -2.07 -33.97
C ALA A 370 -0.80 -2.03 -32.95
N LEU A 371 -1.09 -2.17 -31.65
CA LEU A 371 -0.07 -2.24 -30.59
C LEU A 371 0.81 -3.49 -30.70
N LEU A 372 0.23 -4.63 -31.07
CA LEU A 372 0.94 -5.90 -31.26
C LEU A 372 1.83 -5.84 -32.51
N LEU A 373 1.26 -5.47 -33.67
CA LEU A 373 1.97 -5.46 -34.96
C LEU A 373 3.10 -4.42 -35.04
N SER A 374 2.97 -3.29 -34.35
CA SER A 374 4.01 -2.24 -34.37
C SER A 374 5.24 -2.57 -33.49
N ALA A 375 5.27 -3.74 -32.85
CA ALA A 375 6.34 -4.16 -31.96
C ALA A 375 7.69 -4.37 -32.64
N LYS A 376 8.73 -3.71 -32.13
CA LYS A 376 10.13 -3.96 -32.51
C LYS A 376 11.01 -4.11 -31.27
N LEU A 377 11.85 -5.14 -31.24
CA LEU A 377 12.66 -5.49 -30.07
C LEU A 377 14.17 -5.54 -30.40
N SER A 378 14.97 -5.07 -29.46
CA SER A 378 16.43 -5.30 -29.39
C SER A 378 16.78 -5.98 -28.08
N LEU A 379 17.89 -6.71 -28.01
CA LEU A 379 18.38 -7.37 -26.78
C LEU A 379 19.45 -6.51 -26.11
N SER A 380 19.43 -6.41 -24.78
CA SER A 380 20.50 -5.78 -23.99
C SER A 380 21.41 -6.85 -23.42
N ILE A 381 22.58 -7.04 -24.04
CA ILE A 381 23.56 -8.03 -23.63
C ILE A 381 24.75 -7.29 -23.04
N ASN A 382 25.05 -7.54 -21.75
CA ASN A 382 26.12 -6.91 -21.00
C ASN A 382 26.13 -5.36 -21.10
N GLY A 383 24.94 -4.75 -21.19
CA GLY A 383 24.76 -3.30 -21.23
C GLY A 383 24.78 -2.67 -22.63
N ARG A 384 24.89 -3.47 -23.70
CA ARG A 384 24.84 -3.00 -25.09
C ARG A 384 23.57 -3.51 -25.78
N PRO A 385 22.84 -2.65 -26.53
CA PRO A 385 21.77 -3.10 -27.39
C PRO A 385 22.34 -3.85 -28.61
N VAL A 386 21.86 -5.06 -28.87
CA VAL A 386 22.27 -5.94 -29.98
C VAL A 386 21.02 -6.53 -30.64
N GLY A 387 21.06 -6.64 -31.97
CA GLY A 387 19.94 -7.15 -32.79
C GLY A 387 18.75 -6.19 -32.88
N TYR A 388 17.95 -6.35 -33.93
CA TYR A 388 16.68 -5.64 -34.12
C TYR A 388 15.72 -6.52 -34.93
N PHE A 389 14.64 -6.99 -34.30
CA PHE A 389 13.70 -7.94 -34.93
C PHE A 389 12.24 -7.61 -34.60
N SER A 390 11.34 -8.15 -35.42
CA SER A 390 9.88 -8.02 -35.27
C SER A 390 9.32 -9.17 -34.42
N CYS A 391 8.18 -8.95 -33.77
CA CYS A 391 7.42 -10.01 -33.12
C CYS A 391 6.29 -10.49 -34.06
N GLY A 392 5.97 -11.78 -34.02
CA GLY A 392 4.80 -12.37 -34.65
C GLY A 392 3.83 -13.03 -33.66
N ARG A 393 4.22 -13.18 -32.39
CA ARG A 393 3.38 -13.73 -31.31
C ARG A 393 3.80 -13.21 -29.94
N GLY A 394 2.99 -13.52 -28.94
CA GLY A 394 3.24 -13.24 -27.54
C GLY A 394 2.80 -11.85 -27.09
N VAL A 395 2.48 -11.72 -25.80
CA VAL A 395 2.17 -10.44 -25.15
C VAL A 395 3.32 -10.04 -24.23
N ARG A 396 3.57 -8.74 -24.07
CA ARG A 396 4.83 -8.25 -23.49
C ARG A 396 4.81 -8.27 -21.97
N GLN A 397 5.82 -8.89 -21.38
CA GLN A 397 6.07 -8.78 -19.94
C GLN A 397 6.57 -7.36 -19.60
N GLY A 398 5.79 -6.64 -18.78
CA GLY A 398 6.09 -5.27 -18.33
C GLY A 398 5.25 -4.18 -19.00
N ASP A 399 4.37 -4.55 -19.94
CA ASP A 399 3.38 -3.65 -20.54
C ASP A 399 2.09 -3.58 -19.68
N PRO A 400 1.44 -2.41 -19.52
CA PRO A 400 0.26 -2.28 -18.66
C PRO A 400 -0.98 -3.06 -19.11
N LEU A 401 -1.16 -3.28 -20.41
CA LEU A 401 -2.36 -3.91 -20.99
C LEU A 401 -2.21 -5.43 -21.09
N SER A 402 -1.00 -5.89 -21.37
CA SER A 402 -0.67 -7.30 -21.62
C SER A 402 -1.21 -8.29 -20.56
N PRO A 403 -1.18 -8.00 -19.23
CA PRO A 403 -1.73 -8.92 -18.22
C PRO A 403 -3.24 -9.16 -18.36
N LEU A 404 -4.02 -8.14 -18.69
CA LEU A 404 -5.47 -8.30 -18.87
C LEU A 404 -5.82 -9.03 -20.16
N LEU A 405 -5.08 -8.74 -21.25
CA LEU A 405 -5.23 -9.49 -22.51
C LEU A 405 -4.89 -10.97 -22.32
N PHE A 406 -3.85 -11.26 -21.54
CA PHE A 406 -3.49 -12.63 -21.19
C PHE A 406 -4.62 -13.33 -20.41
N CYS A 407 -5.17 -12.68 -19.38
CA CYS A 407 -6.31 -13.26 -18.65
C CYS A 407 -7.53 -13.50 -19.54
N LEU A 408 -7.82 -12.62 -20.50
CA LEU A 408 -8.92 -12.82 -21.46
C LEU A 408 -8.65 -14.01 -22.38
N ALA A 409 -7.42 -14.18 -22.87
CA ALA A 409 -7.05 -15.36 -23.66
C ALA A 409 -7.20 -16.67 -22.87
N GLU A 410 -6.85 -16.66 -21.58
CA GLU A 410 -7.00 -17.81 -20.68
C GLU A 410 -8.47 -18.13 -20.33
N GLU A 411 -9.43 -17.25 -20.64
CA GLU A 411 -10.86 -17.56 -20.44
C GLU A 411 -11.32 -18.76 -21.28
N VAL A 412 -10.70 -19.00 -22.45
CA VAL A 412 -11.01 -20.21 -23.25
C VAL A 412 -10.62 -21.47 -22.46
N LEU A 413 -9.48 -21.45 -21.77
CA LEU A 413 -9.04 -22.53 -20.91
C LEU A 413 -9.94 -22.67 -19.68
N SER A 414 -10.18 -21.57 -18.97
CA SER A 414 -10.95 -21.57 -17.71
C SER A 414 -12.41 -21.98 -17.92
N ARG A 415 -13.10 -21.32 -18.86
CA ARG A 415 -14.50 -21.63 -19.18
C ARG A 415 -14.64 -23.01 -19.82
N GLY A 416 -13.66 -23.45 -20.62
CA GLY A 416 -13.63 -24.81 -21.17
C GLY A 416 -13.61 -25.88 -20.09
N LEU A 417 -12.74 -25.75 -19.08
CA LEU A 417 -12.72 -26.67 -17.92
C LEU A 417 -14.03 -26.63 -17.13
N SER A 418 -14.61 -25.44 -16.94
CA SER A 418 -15.92 -25.29 -16.29
C SER A 418 -17.05 -25.94 -17.10
N MET A 419 -17.03 -25.83 -18.42
CA MET A 419 -18.01 -26.44 -19.32
C MET A 419 -17.90 -27.97 -19.35
N LEU A 420 -16.68 -28.51 -19.34
CA LEU A 420 -16.46 -29.95 -19.19
C LEU A 420 -17.05 -30.45 -17.85
N ALA A 421 -16.91 -29.67 -16.78
CA ALA A 421 -17.46 -30.01 -15.48
C ALA A 421 -19.01 -29.95 -15.45
N SER A 422 -19.60 -28.86 -15.96
CA SER A 422 -21.06 -28.66 -15.95
C SER A 422 -21.80 -29.63 -16.88
N SER A 423 -21.19 -30.02 -18.01
CA SER A 423 -21.72 -31.05 -18.92
C SER A 423 -21.55 -32.48 -18.41
N GLY A 424 -20.95 -32.68 -17.23
CA GLY A 424 -20.68 -34.01 -16.66
C GLY A 424 -19.57 -34.79 -17.37
N GLN A 425 -18.85 -34.16 -18.30
CA GLN A 425 -17.72 -34.76 -18.98
C GLN A 425 -16.48 -34.86 -18.07
N LEU A 426 -16.28 -33.88 -17.20
CA LEU A 426 -15.24 -33.82 -16.18
C LEU A 426 -15.85 -34.03 -14.80
N ARG A 427 -15.52 -35.15 -14.15
CA ARG A 427 -15.92 -35.41 -12.77
C ARG A 427 -14.93 -34.76 -11.80
N LEU A 428 -15.42 -33.87 -10.96
CA LEU A 428 -14.62 -33.14 -9.97
C LEU A 428 -14.23 -34.02 -8.78
N ILE A 429 -13.25 -33.55 -7.99
CA ILE A 429 -12.88 -34.23 -6.76
C ILE A 429 -14.08 -34.41 -5.84
N THR A 430 -14.14 -35.55 -5.17
CA THR A 430 -15.20 -35.85 -4.20
C THR A 430 -14.94 -35.08 -2.92
N SER A 431 -15.90 -34.24 -2.57
CA SER A 431 -15.96 -33.46 -1.34
C SER A 431 -17.07 -33.99 -0.42
N PRO A 432 -17.02 -33.70 0.88
CA PRO A 432 -18.08 -34.12 1.79
C PRO A 432 -19.45 -33.50 1.47
N ARG A 433 -20.55 -34.11 1.98
CA ARG A 433 -21.94 -33.68 1.72
C ARG A 433 -22.11 -32.16 1.91
N GLY A 434 -22.72 -31.52 0.92
CA GLY A 434 -23.03 -30.08 0.93
C GLY A 434 -21.90 -29.16 0.48
N THR A 435 -20.72 -29.69 0.13
CA THR A 435 -19.61 -28.89 -0.43
C THR A 435 -19.34 -29.29 -1.87
N THR A 436 -19.12 -28.31 -2.75
CA THR A 436 -18.64 -28.52 -4.12
C THR A 436 -17.24 -27.94 -4.23
N ALA A 437 -16.28 -28.76 -4.67
CA ALA A 437 -14.93 -28.27 -4.92
C ALA A 437 -14.84 -27.57 -6.28
N PRO A 438 -13.96 -26.56 -6.44
CA PRO A 438 -13.72 -25.93 -7.73
C PRO A 438 -13.13 -26.95 -8.72
N SER A 439 -13.43 -26.78 -10.01
CA SER A 439 -12.86 -27.61 -11.08
C SER A 439 -11.37 -27.31 -11.31
N HIS A 440 -10.99 -26.05 -11.14
CA HIS A 440 -9.63 -25.57 -11.33
C HIS A 440 -9.45 -24.22 -10.65
N VAL A 441 -8.20 -23.79 -10.51
CA VAL A 441 -7.82 -22.46 -10.05
C VAL A 441 -6.68 -21.95 -10.92
N LEU A 442 -6.74 -20.68 -11.34
CA LEU A 442 -5.66 -20.00 -12.06
C LEU A 442 -5.13 -18.81 -11.26
N PHE A 443 -3.82 -18.61 -11.37
CA PHE A 443 -3.17 -17.36 -11.05
C PHE A 443 -2.24 -16.99 -12.22
N ALA A 444 -2.81 -16.34 -13.24
CA ALA A 444 -2.20 -16.22 -14.55
C ALA A 444 -1.84 -17.63 -15.08
N ASP A 445 -0.59 -17.86 -15.48
CA ASP A 445 -0.10 -19.10 -16.07
C ASP A 445 0.00 -20.28 -15.08
N ASP A 446 -0.05 -20.03 -13.78
CA ASP A 446 -0.08 -21.07 -12.75
C ASP A 446 -1.49 -21.70 -12.66
N ILE A 447 -1.65 -22.92 -13.18
CA ILE A 447 -2.94 -23.62 -13.27
C ILE A 447 -2.93 -24.91 -12.43
N ILE A 448 -3.97 -25.12 -11.62
CA ILE A 448 -4.22 -26.39 -10.93
C ILE A 448 -5.63 -26.88 -11.26
N VAL A 449 -5.74 -28.09 -11.80
CA VAL A 449 -7.01 -28.75 -12.11
C VAL A 449 -7.30 -29.83 -11.06
N PHE A 450 -8.55 -29.89 -10.57
CA PHE A 450 -9.01 -30.85 -9.57
C PHE A 450 -10.07 -31.77 -10.15
N CYS A 451 -9.76 -33.05 -10.30
CA CYS A 451 -10.67 -34.03 -10.90
C CYS A 451 -10.51 -35.44 -10.30
N ARG A 452 -11.39 -36.36 -10.70
CA ARG A 452 -11.20 -37.79 -10.39
C ARG A 452 -10.14 -38.44 -11.29
N GLY A 453 -9.43 -39.43 -10.76
CA GLY A 453 -8.35 -40.17 -11.41
C GLY A 453 -8.81 -41.39 -12.21
N ASP A 454 -10.03 -41.40 -12.74
CA ASP A 454 -10.46 -42.41 -13.70
C ASP A 454 -9.93 -42.10 -15.11
N LYS A 455 -9.54 -43.14 -15.86
CA LYS A 455 -8.83 -43.00 -17.14
C LYS A 455 -9.57 -42.09 -18.13
N ARG A 456 -10.89 -42.29 -18.28
CA ARG A 456 -11.74 -41.49 -19.16
C ARG A 456 -11.75 -40.01 -18.78
N ASN A 457 -11.78 -39.70 -17.49
CA ASN A 457 -11.73 -38.32 -17.01
C ASN A 457 -10.40 -37.65 -17.33
N LEU A 458 -9.29 -38.36 -17.15
CA LEU A 458 -7.94 -37.85 -17.45
C LEU A 458 -7.72 -37.63 -18.95
N GLU A 459 -8.15 -38.58 -19.80
CA GLU A 459 -8.04 -38.47 -21.26
C GLU A 459 -8.83 -37.27 -21.81
N ARG A 460 -10.00 -36.97 -21.23
CA ARG A 460 -10.81 -35.80 -21.60
C ARG A 460 -10.10 -34.49 -21.29
N VAL A 461 -9.43 -34.40 -20.14
CA VAL A 461 -8.65 -33.22 -19.76
C VAL A 461 -7.47 -33.01 -20.71
N LEU A 462 -6.74 -34.08 -21.05
CA LEU A 462 -5.62 -34.00 -22.00
C LEU A 462 -6.07 -33.58 -23.39
N ASN A 463 -7.11 -34.20 -23.93
CA ASN A 463 -7.64 -33.88 -25.26
C ASN A 463 -8.07 -32.40 -25.33
N PHE A 464 -8.72 -31.89 -24.29
CA PHE A 464 -9.05 -30.47 -24.21
C PHE A 464 -7.80 -29.58 -24.25
N PHE A 465 -6.76 -29.92 -23.49
CA PHE A 465 -5.52 -29.15 -23.50
C PHE A 465 -4.78 -29.19 -24.83
N GLU A 466 -4.82 -30.32 -25.55
CA GLU A 466 -4.24 -30.44 -26.90
C GLU A 466 -4.98 -29.53 -27.87
N LYS A 467 -6.32 -29.58 -27.92
CA LYS A 467 -7.15 -28.69 -28.74
C LYS A 467 -6.97 -27.20 -28.42
N TYR A 468 -6.78 -26.88 -27.14
CA TYR A 468 -6.48 -25.52 -26.71
C TYR A 468 -5.10 -25.07 -27.20
N GLY A 469 -4.08 -25.92 -27.05
CA GLY A 469 -2.72 -25.64 -27.46
C GLY A 469 -2.56 -25.41 -28.97
N GLU A 470 -3.32 -26.16 -29.79
CA GLU A 470 -3.35 -26.04 -31.26
C GLU A 470 -3.69 -24.63 -31.74
N ILE A 471 -4.68 -23.98 -31.13
CA ILE A 471 -5.14 -22.65 -31.55
C ILE A 471 -4.46 -21.51 -30.82
N SER A 472 -4.13 -21.68 -29.54
CA SER A 472 -3.58 -20.63 -28.69
C SER A 472 -2.08 -20.47 -28.82
N GLY A 473 -1.37 -21.51 -29.29
CA GLY A 473 0.09 -21.62 -29.19
C GLY A 473 0.61 -21.90 -27.78
N GLN A 474 -0.28 -22.09 -26.80
CA GLN A 474 0.06 -22.35 -25.40
C GLN A 474 0.07 -23.84 -25.11
N ILE A 475 1.22 -24.47 -25.34
CA ILE A 475 1.41 -25.91 -25.19
C ILE A 475 1.82 -26.27 -23.76
N ILE A 476 1.16 -27.29 -23.20
CA ILE A 476 1.50 -27.84 -21.89
C ILE A 476 2.90 -28.44 -21.90
N ASN A 477 3.72 -27.99 -20.96
CA ASN A 477 4.98 -28.61 -20.63
C ASN A 477 4.76 -29.85 -19.76
N LYS A 478 4.65 -31.02 -20.39
CA LYS A 478 4.41 -32.30 -19.68
C LYS A 478 5.52 -32.63 -18.67
N GLN A 479 6.76 -32.21 -18.90
CA GLN A 479 7.90 -32.50 -18.02
C GLN A 479 7.93 -31.64 -16.75
N LYS A 480 7.47 -30.39 -16.83
CA LYS A 480 7.38 -29.46 -15.69
C LYS A 480 6.05 -29.53 -14.95
N SER A 481 5.01 -30.00 -15.63
CA SER A 481 3.72 -30.30 -15.02
C SER A 481 3.86 -31.45 -14.01
N GLN A 482 2.96 -31.51 -13.01
CA GLN A 482 3.01 -32.51 -11.95
C GLN A 482 1.63 -33.01 -11.57
N VAL A 483 1.51 -34.31 -11.29
CA VAL A 483 0.27 -34.94 -10.82
C VAL A 483 0.38 -35.34 -9.36
N PHE A 484 -0.58 -34.91 -8.55
CA PHE A 484 -0.64 -35.20 -7.12
C PHE A 484 -1.83 -36.13 -6.81
N LEU A 485 -1.57 -37.14 -6.00
CA LEU A 485 -2.50 -38.21 -5.67
C LEU A 485 -2.65 -38.36 -4.15
N GLY A 486 -3.82 -38.77 -3.70
CA GLY A 486 -4.01 -39.21 -2.31
C GLY A 486 -3.28 -40.52 -2.02
N SER A 487 -2.90 -40.74 -0.76
CA SER A 487 -2.14 -41.93 -0.32
C SER A 487 -2.78 -43.27 -0.72
N HIS A 488 -4.11 -43.34 -0.77
CA HIS A 488 -4.86 -44.54 -1.16
C HIS A 488 -4.76 -44.89 -2.66
N LEU A 489 -4.27 -43.98 -3.50
CA LEU A 489 -4.05 -44.20 -4.93
C LEU A 489 -2.62 -44.67 -5.26
N ASN A 490 -1.78 -44.94 -4.24
CA ASN A 490 -0.40 -45.39 -4.43
C ASN A 490 -0.28 -46.63 -5.32
N ASN A 491 -1.27 -47.53 -5.37
CA ASN A 491 -1.21 -48.71 -6.25
C ASN A 491 -1.47 -48.36 -7.73
N ARG A 492 -2.11 -47.21 -8.02
CA ARG A 492 -2.47 -46.76 -9.37
C ARG A 492 -1.59 -45.63 -9.90
N ARG A 493 -0.56 -45.23 -9.14
CA ARG A 493 0.28 -44.05 -9.44
C ARG A 493 0.98 -44.11 -10.80
N HIS A 494 1.55 -45.25 -11.17
CA HIS A 494 2.19 -45.43 -12.49
C HIS A 494 1.18 -45.42 -13.64
N SER A 495 0.00 -46.03 -13.44
CA SER A 495 -1.07 -46.04 -14.45
C SER A 495 -1.59 -44.62 -14.71
N ILE A 496 -1.83 -43.83 -13.67
CA ILE A 496 -2.31 -42.44 -13.81
C ILE A 496 -1.24 -41.57 -14.48
N ALA A 497 0.01 -41.66 -14.04
CA ALA A 497 1.12 -40.91 -14.64
C ALA A 497 1.32 -41.28 -16.11
N SER A 498 1.22 -42.56 -16.46
CA SER A 498 1.34 -43.05 -17.84
C SER A 498 0.20 -42.56 -18.74
N VAL A 499 -1.04 -42.47 -18.25
CA VAL A 499 -2.18 -41.94 -19.02
C VAL A 499 -1.97 -40.45 -19.32
N LEU A 500 -1.51 -39.68 -18.33
CA LEU A 500 -1.29 -38.24 -18.48
C LEU A 500 -0.01 -37.89 -19.25
N GLY A 501 1.00 -38.77 -19.22
CA GLY A 501 2.35 -38.44 -19.66
C GLY A 501 3.01 -37.36 -18.80
N ILE A 502 2.54 -37.16 -17.56
CA ILE A 502 3.00 -36.13 -16.62
C ILE A 502 3.59 -36.82 -15.39
N PRO A 503 4.77 -36.39 -14.89
CA PRO A 503 5.40 -37.01 -13.72
C PRO A 503 4.60 -36.80 -12.43
N LEU A 504 4.79 -37.71 -11.49
CA LEU A 504 4.18 -37.63 -10.16
C LEU A 504 4.87 -36.56 -9.31
N GLY A 505 4.08 -35.68 -8.71
CA GLY A 505 4.52 -34.72 -7.70
C GLY A 505 4.38 -35.26 -6.28
N SER A 506 5.10 -34.65 -5.35
CA SER A 506 5.04 -34.95 -3.91
C SER A 506 4.75 -33.70 -3.10
N ALA A 507 3.82 -33.76 -2.15
CA ALA A 507 3.62 -32.71 -1.17
C ALA A 507 4.56 -32.93 0.05
N PRO A 508 5.19 -31.88 0.62
CA PRO A 508 4.98 -30.46 0.32
C PRO A 508 5.65 -29.98 -0.98
N PHE A 509 4.99 -29.07 -1.70
CA PHE A 509 5.57 -28.34 -2.84
C PHE A 509 5.26 -26.84 -2.74
N ASN A 510 6.05 -25.99 -3.41
CA ASN A 510 5.80 -24.55 -3.41
C ASN A 510 4.80 -24.16 -4.51
N TYR A 511 3.79 -23.39 -4.13
CA TYR A 511 2.80 -22.77 -5.01
C TYR A 511 2.63 -21.30 -4.61
N LEU A 512 2.77 -20.39 -5.58
CA LEU A 512 2.66 -18.93 -5.38
C LEU A 512 3.54 -18.37 -4.22
N GLY A 513 4.62 -19.08 -3.86
CA GLY A 513 5.54 -18.67 -2.80
C GLY A 513 5.27 -19.25 -1.41
N VAL A 514 4.25 -20.11 -1.25
CA VAL A 514 3.95 -20.85 -0.02
C VAL A 514 3.96 -22.37 -0.23
N PRO A 515 4.30 -23.14 0.82
CA PRO A 515 4.25 -24.60 0.74
C PRO A 515 2.79 -25.09 0.85
N ILE A 516 2.38 -25.94 -0.09
CA ILE A 516 1.11 -26.70 -0.08
C ILE A 516 1.40 -28.09 0.46
N PHE A 517 0.63 -28.55 1.46
CA PHE A 517 0.83 -29.82 2.13
C PHE A 517 -0.49 -30.42 2.66
N HIS A 518 -0.42 -31.67 3.12
CA HIS A 518 -1.56 -32.36 3.73
C HIS A 518 -1.59 -32.20 5.26
N GLY A 519 -2.78 -31.98 5.79
CA GLY A 519 -3.05 -31.91 7.22
C GLY A 519 -2.49 -30.66 7.90
N LYS A 520 -2.28 -30.77 9.22
CA LYS A 520 -1.89 -29.63 10.06
C LYS A 520 -0.49 -29.11 9.68
N PRO A 521 -0.27 -27.78 9.73
CA PRO A 521 1.05 -27.19 9.48
C PRO A 521 2.13 -27.73 10.44
N ARG A 522 3.25 -28.20 9.88
CA ARG A 522 4.42 -28.71 10.63
C ARG A 522 5.64 -27.83 10.41
N ALA A 523 6.56 -27.83 11.36
CA ALA A 523 7.76 -26.98 11.28
C ALA A 523 8.62 -27.29 10.05
N ALA A 524 8.71 -28.56 9.66
CA ALA A 524 9.44 -29.00 8.47
C ALA A 524 8.95 -28.34 7.17
N TYR A 525 7.64 -28.11 7.03
CA TYR A 525 7.07 -27.55 5.80
C TYR A 525 7.47 -26.09 5.56
N PHE A 526 7.72 -25.34 6.63
CA PHE A 526 8.13 -23.93 6.54
C PHE A 526 9.64 -23.73 6.64
N GLN A 527 10.41 -24.79 6.87
CA GLN A 527 11.86 -24.74 7.00
C GLN A 527 12.55 -24.04 5.80
N PRO A 528 12.16 -24.29 4.53
CA PRO A 528 12.76 -23.58 3.39
C PRO A 528 12.58 -22.05 3.45
N ILE A 529 11.46 -21.56 3.99
CA ILE A 529 11.25 -20.11 4.19
C ILE A 529 12.20 -19.60 5.27
N VAL A 530 12.35 -20.35 6.36
CA VAL A 530 13.24 -20.00 7.47
C VAL A 530 14.71 -19.99 7.03
N ASP A 531 15.11 -20.93 6.17
CA ASP A 531 16.47 -20.99 5.63
C ASP A 531 16.76 -19.79 4.72
N ARG A 532 15.79 -19.39 3.87
CA ARG A 532 15.91 -18.15 3.08
C ARG A 532 16.04 -16.89 3.96
N ILE A 533 15.31 -16.83 5.07
CA ILE A 533 15.42 -15.72 6.03
C ILE A 533 16.80 -15.71 6.67
N ARG A 534 17.30 -16.88 7.10
CA ARG A 534 18.64 -17.01 7.68
C ARG A 534 19.70 -16.56 6.68
N LEU A 535 19.62 -17.03 5.44
CA LEU A 535 20.54 -16.67 4.35
C LEU A 535 20.53 -15.15 4.09
N ARG A 536 19.35 -14.51 4.04
CA ARG A 536 19.27 -13.04 3.88
C ARG A 536 19.88 -12.28 5.05
N LEU A 537 19.57 -12.70 6.28
CA LEU A 537 20.14 -12.07 7.47
C LEU A 537 21.67 -12.24 7.56
N SER A 538 22.21 -13.34 7.03
CA SER A 538 23.65 -13.58 6.96
C SER A 538 24.34 -12.90 5.77
N SER A 539 23.65 -12.71 4.64
CA SER A 539 24.25 -12.17 3.41
C SER A 539 24.32 -10.64 3.40
N TRP A 540 23.50 -9.98 4.21
CA TRP A 540 23.61 -8.54 4.37
C TRP A 540 24.96 -8.18 4.97
N MET A 541 25.72 -7.34 4.25
CA MET A 541 27.00 -6.77 4.68
C MET A 541 26.77 -5.85 5.88
N SER A 542 26.49 -6.43 7.03
CA SER A 542 26.06 -5.73 8.24
C SER A 542 27.14 -4.82 8.82
N SER A 543 28.40 -5.06 8.47
CA SER A 543 29.51 -4.13 8.71
C SER A 543 29.30 -2.77 8.02
N LEU A 544 28.58 -2.74 6.90
CA LEU A 544 28.23 -1.55 6.16
C LEU A 544 26.87 -0.97 6.56
N LEU A 545 26.22 -1.44 7.63
CA LEU A 545 24.87 -0.97 8.00
C LEU A 545 24.81 -0.42 9.42
N SER A 546 24.24 0.76 9.56
CA SER A 546 23.94 1.32 10.87
C SER A 546 22.89 0.48 11.60
N MET A 547 22.76 0.64 12.92
CA MET A 547 21.69 -0.04 13.67
C MET A 547 20.29 0.35 13.15
N ALA A 548 20.13 1.59 12.68
CA ALA A 548 18.90 2.07 12.06
C ALA A 548 18.64 1.38 10.70
N GLY A 549 19.66 1.23 9.85
CA GLY A 549 19.56 0.46 8.60
C GLY A 549 19.18 -1.01 8.84
N ARG A 550 19.79 -1.64 9.86
CA ARG A 550 19.43 -3.01 10.28
C ARG A 550 18.00 -3.12 10.78
N LEU A 551 17.52 -2.15 11.55
CA LEU A 551 16.11 -2.08 11.99
C LEU A 551 15.16 -2.00 10.79
N GLN A 552 15.47 -1.13 9.82
CA GLN A 552 14.67 -0.94 8.62
C GLN A 552 14.58 -2.21 7.77
N LEU A 553 15.68 -2.96 7.65
CA LEU A 553 15.73 -4.27 6.99
C LEU A 553 14.84 -5.32 7.64
N ILE A 554 14.85 -5.42 8.97
CA ILE A 554 13.97 -6.33 9.71
C ILE A 554 12.50 -5.92 9.49
N LYS A 555 12.22 -4.63 9.61
CA LYS A 555 10.86 -4.09 9.55
C LYS A 555 10.23 -4.21 8.16
N SER A 556 10.98 -3.94 7.09
CA SER A 556 10.46 -3.94 5.72
C SER A 556 10.63 -5.29 5.02
N VAL A 557 11.83 -5.88 5.07
CA VAL A 557 12.15 -7.10 4.29
C VAL A 557 11.74 -8.36 5.04
N ILE A 558 12.25 -8.55 6.26
CA ILE A 558 11.99 -9.80 7.01
C ILE A 558 10.51 -9.93 7.36
N SER A 559 9.90 -8.86 7.85
CA SER A 559 8.46 -8.88 8.15
C SER A 559 7.63 -9.18 6.89
N GLY A 560 8.02 -8.63 5.73
CA GLY A 560 7.34 -8.88 4.45
C GLY A 560 7.40 -10.34 3.99
N MET A 561 8.49 -11.07 4.28
CA MET A 561 8.64 -12.50 3.93
C MET A 561 7.63 -13.41 4.65
N PHE A 562 7.06 -12.98 5.78
CA PHE A 562 6.09 -13.77 6.55
C PHE A 562 4.64 -13.49 6.17
N VAL A 563 4.31 -12.24 5.82
CA VAL A 563 2.93 -11.74 5.71
C VAL A 563 2.06 -12.65 4.86
N TYR A 564 2.56 -13.06 3.70
CA TYR A 564 1.83 -13.88 2.74
C TYR A 564 1.48 -15.27 3.29
N SER A 565 2.45 -15.96 3.92
CA SER A 565 2.19 -17.28 4.53
C SER A 565 1.34 -17.18 5.80
N PHE A 566 1.49 -16.10 6.58
CA PHE A 566 0.78 -15.89 7.84
C PHE A 566 -0.71 -15.59 7.65
N GLN A 567 -1.13 -15.13 6.46
CA GLN A 567 -2.54 -14.98 6.12
C GLN A 567 -3.22 -16.34 5.95
N VAL A 568 -2.48 -17.38 5.55
CA VAL A 568 -3.07 -18.69 5.22
C VAL A 568 -2.92 -19.68 6.37
N TYR A 569 -1.73 -19.77 6.96
CA TYR A 569 -1.39 -20.87 7.87
C TYR A 569 -1.07 -20.40 9.29
N GLU A 570 -1.47 -21.23 10.26
CA GLU A 570 -0.93 -21.15 11.62
C GLU A 570 0.46 -21.77 11.65
N TRP A 571 1.48 -20.92 11.84
CA TRP A 571 2.85 -21.37 11.96
C TRP A 571 3.13 -21.96 13.34
N PRO A 572 3.93 -23.04 13.43
CA PRO A 572 4.36 -23.57 14.71
C PRO A 572 5.11 -22.51 15.53
N VAL A 573 4.63 -22.26 16.76
CA VAL A 573 5.20 -21.23 17.65
C VAL A 573 6.68 -21.48 17.95
N SER A 574 7.10 -22.75 18.03
CA SER A 574 8.51 -23.12 18.21
C SER A 574 9.41 -22.58 17.10
N LEU A 575 8.92 -22.61 15.85
CA LEU A 575 9.64 -22.11 14.69
C LEU A 575 9.76 -20.57 14.73
N LEU A 576 8.67 -19.87 15.06
CA LEU A 576 8.67 -18.42 15.18
C LEU A 576 9.62 -17.93 16.28
N ARG A 577 9.60 -18.61 17.45
CA ARG A 577 10.51 -18.34 18.56
C ARG A 577 11.98 -18.62 18.24
N ARG A 578 12.27 -19.45 17.23
CA ARG A 578 13.64 -19.71 16.77
C ARG A 578 14.20 -18.58 15.90
N ILE A 579 13.33 -17.85 15.19
CA ILE A 579 13.73 -16.77 14.27
C ILE A 579 13.93 -15.43 14.99
N GLU A 580 13.10 -15.13 16.00
CA GLU A 580 13.21 -13.87 16.75
C GLU A 580 14.63 -13.62 17.34
N PRO A 581 15.34 -14.63 17.90
CA PRO A 581 16.74 -14.49 18.29
C PRO A 581 17.67 -14.05 17.17
N TRP A 582 17.47 -14.52 15.93
CA TRP A 582 18.29 -14.09 14.79
C TRP A 582 18.04 -12.63 14.44
N CYS A 583 16.78 -12.20 14.40
CA CYS A 583 16.42 -10.80 14.18
C CYS A 583 17.01 -9.90 15.28
N ARG A 584 16.92 -10.35 16.54
CA ARG A 584 17.50 -9.65 17.69
C ARG A 584 19.02 -9.57 17.59
N ASN A 585 19.70 -10.68 17.33
CA ASN A 585 21.16 -10.71 17.21
C ASN A 585 21.62 -9.82 16.05
N PHE A 586 20.98 -9.93 14.88
CA PHE A 586 21.24 -9.06 13.74
C PHE A 586 21.09 -7.58 14.10
N LEU A 587 19.99 -7.19 14.76
CA LEU A 587 19.76 -5.81 15.18
C LEU A 587 20.87 -5.28 16.11
N TRP A 588 21.36 -6.09 17.05
CA TRP A 588 22.33 -5.63 18.05
C TRP A 588 23.80 -5.80 17.62
N SER A 589 24.21 -6.96 17.08
CA SER A 589 25.61 -7.26 16.71
C SER A 589 25.91 -7.16 15.21
N GLY A 590 24.89 -7.15 14.35
CA GLY A 590 25.04 -7.23 12.90
C GLY A 590 25.25 -8.66 12.41
N SER A 591 25.42 -9.63 13.31
CA SER A 591 25.57 -11.05 12.96
C SER A 591 24.48 -11.86 13.62
N ILE A 592 23.92 -12.82 12.89
CA ILE A 592 22.95 -13.77 13.46
C ILE A 592 23.58 -14.70 14.51
N ASN A 593 24.87 -15.01 14.35
CA ASN A 593 25.59 -15.99 15.18
C ASN A 593 26.27 -15.35 16.39
N LYS A 594 26.65 -14.07 16.30
CA LYS A 594 27.23 -13.35 17.44
C LYS A 594 26.12 -12.73 18.28
N ARG A 595 26.00 -13.17 19.54
CA ARG A 595 25.07 -12.55 20.50
C ARG A 595 25.58 -11.14 20.85
N GLY A 596 24.95 -10.11 20.29
CA GLY A 596 25.19 -8.73 20.72
C GLY A 596 24.67 -8.47 22.12
N ILE A 597 25.10 -7.38 22.76
CA ILE A 597 24.60 -6.94 24.06
C ILE A 597 23.21 -6.31 23.85
N PRO A 598 22.09 -6.98 24.18
CA PRO A 598 20.78 -6.38 23.99
C PRO A 598 20.54 -5.33 25.08
N LEU A 599 20.47 -4.05 24.71
CA LEU A 599 20.30 -2.95 25.66
C LEU A 599 18.83 -2.79 26.08
N VAL A 600 17.91 -3.10 25.17
CA VAL A 600 16.47 -3.06 25.39
C VAL A 600 15.88 -4.45 25.15
N ALA A 601 14.93 -4.85 25.99
CA ALA A 601 14.23 -6.12 25.84
C ALA A 601 13.50 -6.20 24.49
N TRP A 602 13.54 -7.36 23.84
CA TRP A 602 12.94 -7.55 22.50
C TRP A 602 11.45 -7.21 22.48
N LYS A 603 10.69 -7.58 23.52
CA LYS A 603 9.27 -7.24 23.68
C LYS A 603 9.04 -5.72 23.60
N SER A 604 9.90 -4.92 24.23
CA SER A 604 9.84 -3.45 24.18
C SER A 604 10.25 -2.90 22.82
N CYS A 605 11.23 -3.50 22.14
CA CYS A 605 11.55 -3.13 20.75
C CYS A 605 10.36 -3.36 19.81
N CYS A 606 9.55 -4.39 20.08
CA CYS A 606 8.34 -4.70 19.31
C CYS A 606 7.10 -3.87 19.71
N ALA A 607 7.21 -2.95 20.67
CA ALA A 607 6.12 -2.04 20.96
C ALA A 607 5.99 -0.97 19.84
N PRO A 608 4.81 -0.37 19.66
CA PRO A 608 4.64 0.82 18.81
C PRO A 608 5.61 1.95 19.17
N ILE A 609 5.94 2.78 18.17
CA ILE A 609 6.81 3.95 18.38
C ILE A 609 6.18 4.93 19.39
N SER A 610 4.86 5.07 19.38
CA SER A 610 4.10 5.87 20.35
C SER A 610 4.23 5.37 21.79
N GLU A 611 4.53 4.08 22.00
CA GLU A 611 4.73 3.47 23.33
C GLU A 611 6.22 3.38 23.69
N GLY A 612 7.10 4.04 22.92
CA GLY A 612 8.55 4.02 23.12
C GLY A 612 9.25 2.77 22.58
N GLY A 613 8.62 1.98 21.71
CA GLY A 613 9.25 0.88 20.99
C GLY A 613 9.87 1.30 19.66
N LEU A 614 10.30 0.31 18.86
CA LEU A 614 10.88 0.52 17.52
C LEU A 614 9.88 0.23 16.40
N GLY A 615 8.65 -0.15 16.73
CA GLY A 615 7.62 -0.54 15.77
C GLY A 615 7.95 -1.84 15.04
N LEU A 616 8.77 -2.71 15.63
CA LEU A 616 8.92 -4.11 15.20
C LEU A 616 7.66 -4.89 15.57
N LYS A 617 7.37 -5.99 14.89
CA LYS A 617 6.22 -6.84 15.21
C LYS A 617 6.69 -8.16 15.80
N GLN A 618 6.07 -8.60 16.90
CA GLN A 618 6.27 -9.95 17.41
C GLN A 618 5.67 -10.95 16.42
N LEU A 619 6.44 -11.98 16.04
CA LEU A 619 6.05 -12.85 14.92
C LEU A 619 4.80 -13.68 15.26
N VAL A 620 4.69 -14.13 16.51
CA VAL A 620 3.52 -14.89 17.00
C VAL A 620 2.25 -14.04 16.95
N LEU A 621 2.33 -12.80 17.42
CA LEU A 621 1.20 -11.87 17.41
C LEU A 621 0.81 -11.48 15.98
N LEU A 622 1.81 -11.26 15.11
CA LEU A 622 1.59 -10.98 13.69
C LEU A 622 0.87 -12.13 12.98
N ASN A 623 1.27 -13.39 13.19
CA ASN A 623 0.60 -14.54 12.60
C ASN A 623 -0.85 -14.63 13.09
N ARG A 624 -1.09 -14.50 14.40
CA ARG A 624 -2.44 -14.49 14.97
C ARG A 624 -3.32 -13.37 14.41
N SER A 625 -2.80 -12.15 14.27
CA SER A 625 -3.56 -11.02 13.73
C SER A 625 -3.95 -11.21 12.26
N LEU A 626 -3.07 -11.82 11.45
CA LEU A 626 -3.35 -12.07 10.04
C LEU A 626 -4.34 -13.23 9.86
N LEU A 627 -4.29 -14.24 10.73
CA LEU A 627 -5.29 -15.30 10.79
C LEU A 627 -6.66 -14.80 11.25
N LEU A 628 -6.72 -13.87 12.21
CA LEU A 628 -7.96 -13.21 12.61
C LEU A 628 -8.58 -12.44 11.43
N LYS A 629 -7.77 -11.65 10.70
CA LYS A 629 -8.21 -10.97 9.48
C LYS A 629 -8.72 -11.95 8.42
N SER A 630 -8.00 -13.05 8.20
CA SER A 630 -8.39 -14.04 7.18
C SER A 630 -9.67 -14.79 7.59
N CYS A 631 -9.85 -15.05 8.90
CA CYS A 631 -11.11 -15.53 9.44
C CYS A 631 -12.24 -14.54 9.17
N TRP A 632 -12.03 -13.24 9.40
CA TRP A 632 -13.02 -12.20 9.07
C TRP A 632 -13.37 -12.17 7.57
N GLU A 633 -12.38 -12.30 6.69
CA GLU A 633 -12.58 -12.35 5.23
C GLU A 633 -13.40 -13.58 4.81
N ILE A 634 -13.24 -14.72 5.49
CA ILE A 634 -14.06 -15.91 5.26
C ILE A 634 -15.55 -15.64 5.53
N PHE A 635 -15.88 -14.83 6.54
CA PHE A 635 -17.27 -14.47 6.85
C PHE A 635 -17.83 -13.37 5.94
N SER A 636 -17.03 -12.34 5.68
CA SER A 636 -17.48 -11.10 5.03
C SER A 636 -17.37 -11.12 3.49
N SER A 637 -16.50 -11.95 2.91
CA SER A 637 -16.33 -12.07 1.46
C SER A 637 -17.22 -13.16 0.86
N ASN A 638 -17.69 -12.92 -0.36
CA ASN A 638 -18.42 -13.88 -1.18
C ASN A 638 -17.53 -14.56 -2.22
N SER A 639 -16.21 -14.45 -2.12
CA SER A 639 -15.31 -15.17 -3.03
C SER A 639 -15.50 -16.69 -2.95
N GLU A 640 -15.23 -17.39 -4.05
CA GLU A 640 -15.41 -18.84 -4.16
C GLU A 640 -14.64 -19.58 -3.05
N GLY A 641 -13.41 -19.15 -2.76
CA GLY A 641 -12.59 -19.69 -1.68
C GLY A 641 -13.21 -19.49 -0.29
N CYS A 642 -13.64 -18.28 0.05
CA CYS A 642 -14.28 -18.02 1.35
C CYS A 642 -15.57 -18.81 1.52
N THR A 643 -16.39 -18.90 0.47
CA THR A 643 -17.62 -19.70 0.46
C THR A 643 -17.33 -21.18 0.62
N PHE A 644 -16.33 -21.72 -0.08
CA PHE A 644 -15.90 -23.10 0.07
C PHE A 644 -15.46 -23.44 1.51
N ILE A 645 -14.69 -22.55 2.15
CA ILE A 645 -14.27 -22.71 3.55
C ILE A 645 -15.48 -22.64 4.50
N ARG A 646 -16.36 -21.64 4.37
CA ARG A 646 -17.59 -21.53 5.18
C ARG A 646 -18.42 -22.81 5.08
N THR A 647 -18.79 -23.22 3.88
CA THR A 647 -19.65 -24.40 3.67
C THR A 647 -19.01 -25.68 4.21
N ARG A 648 -17.68 -25.80 4.12
CA ARG A 648 -16.95 -26.97 4.63
C ARG A 648 -16.94 -27.06 6.16
N PHE A 649 -16.86 -25.94 6.88
CA PHE A 649 -16.60 -25.94 8.33
C PHE A 649 -17.72 -25.40 9.21
N SER A 650 -18.67 -24.60 8.70
CA SER A 650 -19.70 -23.94 9.51
C SER A 650 -20.58 -24.89 10.34
N ASN A 651 -20.91 -26.07 9.81
CA ASN A 651 -21.87 -27.00 10.44
C ASN A 651 -21.25 -28.33 10.91
N ARG A 652 -19.92 -28.41 11.02
CA ARG A 652 -19.24 -29.67 11.36
C ARG A 652 -19.05 -29.88 12.85
N ARG A 653 -19.57 -31.00 13.34
CA ARG A 653 -19.30 -31.53 14.69
C ARG A 653 -18.07 -32.46 14.76
N SER A 654 -17.59 -32.96 13.62
CA SER A 654 -16.49 -33.95 13.54
C SER A 654 -15.18 -33.36 12.97
N TYR A 655 -14.06 -34.03 13.26
CA TYR A 655 -12.74 -33.67 12.76
C TYR A 655 -12.67 -33.76 11.23
N ALA A 656 -12.10 -32.73 10.59
CA ALA A 656 -11.83 -32.70 9.16
C ALA A 656 -10.31 -32.45 8.93
N PRO A 657 -9.64 -33.26 8.09
CA PRO A 657 -8.29 -32.96 7.64
C PRO A 657 -8.29 -31.61 6.92
N SER A 658 -7.43 -30.71 7.38
CA SER A 658 -7.31 -29.35 6.88
C SER A 658 -5.99 -28.73 7.32
N SER A 659 -5.42 -27.91 6.45
CA SER A 659 -4.22 -27.12 6.72
C SER A 659 -4.56 -25.72 7.22
N ILE A 660 -5.75 -25.22 6.92
CA ILE A 660 -6.20 -23.85 7.24
C ILE A 660 -7.06 -23.80 8.51
N TRP A 661 -7.97 -24.76 8.67
CA TRP A 661 -8.91 -24.81 9.79
C TRP A 661 -8.27 -24.69 11.17
N PRO A 662 -7.09 -25.30 11.47
CA PRO A 662 -6.46 -25.14 12.78
C PRO A 662 -6.19 -23.69 13.18
N GLY A 663 -5.83 -22.82 12.21
CA GLY A 663 -5.56 -21.40 12.45
C GLY A 663 -6.84 -20.57 12.55
N VAL A 664 -7.78 -20.79 11.63
CA VAL A 664 -9.03 -20.02 11.53
C VAL A 664 -9.99 -20.35 12.69
N ARG A 665 -10.09 -21.64 13.08
CA ARG A 665 -11.02 -22.10 14.13
C ARG A 665 -10.90 -21.32 15.44
N LYS A 666 -9.68 -20.88 15.79
CA LYS A 666 -9.41 -20.14 17.05
C LYS A 666 -10.05 -18.76 17.10
N PHE A 667 -10.32 -18.19 15.93
CA PHE A 667 -10.90 -16.85 15.77
C PHE A 667 -12.35 -16.90 15.30
N TRP A 668 -12.91 -18.08 15.02
CA TRP A 668 -14.27 -18.25 14.51
C TRP A 668 -15.32 -17.59 15.42
N SER A 669 -15.29 -17.93 16.71
CA SER A 669 -16.20 -17.32 17.70
C SER A 669 -15.90 -15.84 17.95
N VAL A 670 -14.62 -15.43 17.87
CA VAL A 670 -14.23 -14.03 17.99
C VAL A 670 -14.87 -13.21 16.87
N VAL A 671 -14.86 -13.72 15.63
CA VAL A 671 -15.51 -13.07 14.49
C VAL A 671 -17.02 -13.05 14.66
N GLN A 672 -17.65 -14.15 15.07
CA GLN A 672 -19.11 -14.18 15.30
C GLN A 672 -19.56 -13.18 16.37
N ASN A 673 -18.79 -13.04 17.46
CA ASN A 673 -19.12 -12.15 18.56
C ASN A 673 -18.89 -10.66 18.25
N ASN A 674 -17.98 -10.35 17.32
CA ASN A 674 -17.63 -8.96 16.95
C ASN A 674 -18.18 -8.56 15.56
N GLY A 675 -18.82 -9.50 14.85
CA GLY A 675 -19.53 -9.26 13.61
C GLY A 675 -20.94 -8.76 13.90
N LEU A 676 -21.36 -7.72 13.20
CA LEU A 676 -22.70 -7.16 13.25
C LEU A 676 -23.21 -6.99 11.81
N TRP A 677 -24.45 -7.38 11.53
CA TRP A 677 -25.09 -7.15 10.24
C TRP A 677 -25.74 -5.78 10.20
N LEU A 678 -25.43 -5.01 9.15
CA LEU A 678 -26.24 -3.88 8.72
C LEU A 678 -27.35 -4.40 7.82
N ILE A 679 -28.58 -4.09 8.18
CA ILE A 679 -29.77 -4.52 7.46
C ILE A 679 -30.00 -3.58 6.27
N GLY A 680 -29.89 -4.15 5.07
CA GLY A 680 -30.33 -3.57 3.81
C GLY A 680 -31.71 -4.12 3.47
N SER A 681 -31.75 -5.08 2.53
CA SER A 681 -32.97 -5.82 2.17
C SER A 681 -33.45 -6.79 3.25
N GLY A 682 -32.55 -7.26 4.13
CA GLY A 682 -32.84 -8.26 5.15
C GLY A 682 -32.97 -9.70 4.61
N GLU A 683 -32.74 -9.93 3.32
CA GLU A 683 -32.90 -11.25 2.68
C GLU A 683 -31.79 -12.23 3.06
N LYS A 684 -30.58 -11.73 3.36
CA LYS A 684 -29.41 -12.57 3.65
C LYS A 684 -29.21 -12.80 5.15
N VAL A 685 -29.95 -12.07 6.00
CA VAL A 685 -29.78 -12.08 7.46
C VAL A 685 -30.87 -12.92 8.10
N MET A 686 -30.48 -13.94 8.84
CA MET A 686 -31.40 -14.81 9.58
C MET A 686 -31.87 -14.12 10.86
N PHE A 687 -33.17 -13.86 11.00
CA PHE A 687 -33.73 -13.06 12.10
C PHE A 687 -33.31 -13.60 13.48
N TRP A 688 -33.33 -14.91 13.67
CA TRP A 688 -33.03 -15.51 14.99
C TRP A 688 -31.55 -15.73 15.27
N ARG A 689 -30.76 -16.03 14.22
CA ARG A 689 -29.40 -16.60 14.36
C ARG A 689 -28.28 -15.60 14.12
N ASP A 690 -28.53 -14.59 13.29
CA ASP A 690 -27.53 -13.60 12.95
C ASP A 690 -27.55 -12.43 13.92
N ASN A 691 -26.39 -11.81 14.09
CA ASN A 691 -26.21 -10.70 14.99
C ASN A 691 -26.44 -9.35 14.27
N PHE A 692 -27.59 -8.72 14.44
CA PHE A 692 -27.87 -7.35 13.96
C PHE A 692 -28.29 -6.37 15.07
N ILE A 693 -28.49 -6.86 16.30
CA ILE A 693 -28.82 -6.05 17.49
C ILE A 693 -27.71 -6.07 18.57
N GLY A 694 -26.51 -6.54 18.22
CA GLY A 694 -25.36 -6.69 19.14
C GLY A 694 -25.21 -8.09 19.75
N LYS A 695 -26.25 -8.94 19.66
CA LYS A 695 -26.19 -10.39 19.92
C LYS A 695 -27.26 -11.13 19.11
N PRO A 696 -27.04 -12.42 18.77
CA PRO A 696 -28.09 -13.25 18.18
C PRO A 696 -29.31 -13.34 19.09
N ILE A 697 -30.50 -13.14 18.52
CA ILE A 697 -31.77 -13.15 19.26
C ILE A 697 -31.99 -14.51 19.94
N ILE A 698 -31.60 -15.62 19.29
CA ILE A 698 -31.70 -16.96 19.86
C ILE A 698 -30.96 -17.12 21.20
N ASN A 699 -29.89 -16.37 21.44
CA ASN A 699 -29.12 -16.43 22.69
C ASN A 699 -29.86 -15.77 23.87
N LEU A 700 -30.92 -14.99 23.60
CA LEU A 700 -31.80 -14.44 24.64
C LEU A 700 -32.78 -15.48 25.19
N PHE A 701 -32.98 -16.58 24.47
CA PHE A 701 -33.93 -17.65 24.81
C PHE A 701 -33.18 -18.89 25.28
N SER A 702 -32.62 -18.84 26.48
CA SER A 702 -31.97 -19.99 27.12
C SER A 702 -33.02 -21.03 27.57
N ASN A 703 -33.17 -22.14 26.82
CA ASN A 703 -33.50 -23.52 27.29
C ASN A 703 -34.47 -24.38 26.44
N ASN A 704 -35.06 -23.90 25.33
CA ASN A 704 -36.03 -24.72 24.58
C ASN A 704 -35.45 -25.34 23.30
N ALA A 705 -34.62 -26.38 23.46
CA ALA A 705 -33.89 -27.03 22.38
C ALA A 705 -34.75 -27.63 21.25
N THR A 706 -36.04 -27.91 21.52
CA THR A 706 -36.99 -28.54 20.59
C THR A 706 -37.57 -27.59 19.54
N PHE A 707 -37.61 -26.28 19.80
CA PHE A 707 -38.15 -25.27 18.86
C PHE A 707 -37.09 -24.70 17.90
N MET A 708 -35.81 -24.89 18.21
CA MET A 708 -34.69 -24.18 17.56
C MET A 708 -34.33 -24.67 16.14
N GLY A 709 -34.81 -25.85 15.76
CA GLY A 709 -34.49 -26.50 14.47
C GLY A 709 -35.14 -25.84 13.26
N ASN A 710 -36.35 -25.26 13.44
CA ASN A 710 -37.22 -24.80 12.34
C ASN A 710 -37.21 -23.28 12.10
N LEU A 711 -36.53 -22.50 12.93
CA LEU A 711 -36.45 -21.05 12.80
C LEU A 711 -35.50 -20.68 11.65
N THR A 712 -36.09 -20.43 10.49
CA THR A 712 -35.39 -20.14 9.22
C THR A 712 -35.84 -18.83 8.58
N GLU A 713 -36.62 -18.03 9.30
CA GLU A 713 -37.09 -16.73 8.83
C GLU A 713 -35.92 -15.74 8.69
N THR A 714 -35.95 -14.96 7.63
CA THR A 714 -35.00 -13.88 7.36
C THR A 714 -35.51 -12.57 7.97
N VAL A 715 -34.65 -11.57 8.07
CA VAL A 715 -35.06 -10.24 8.54
C VAL A 715 -36.09 -9.61 7.60
N ALA A 716 -36.00 -9.88 6.29
CA ALA A 716 -36.95 -9.41 5.29
C ALA A 716 -38.41 -9.80 5.59
N THR A 717 -38.67 -10.93 6.25
CA THR A 717 -40.06 -11.33 6.58
C THR A 717 -40.70 -10.45 7.65
N PHE A 718 -39.90 -9.67 8.37
CA PHE A 718 -40.35 -8.74 9.41
C PHE A 718 -40.23 -7.29 8.95
N ILE A 719 -40.05 -7.05 7.65
CA ILE A 719 -39.96 -5.72 7.05
C ILE A 719 -41.10 -5.56 6.04
N GLU A 720 -41.89 -4.50 6.20
CA GLU A 720 -42.95 -4.11 5.27
C GLU A 720 -42.87 -2.60 5.04
N ASP A 721 -42.85 -2.18 3.76
CA ASP A 721 -42.72 -0.78 3.33
C ASP A 721 -41.59 0.03 4.02
N GLY A 722 -40.45 -0.62 4.25
CA GLY A 722 -39.29 0.01 4.90
C GLY A 722 -39.45 0.20 6.41
N SER A 723 -40.40 -0.50 7.04
CA SER A 723 -40.67 -0.47 8.47
C SER A 723 -40.72 -1.87 9.09
N TRP A 724 -40.42 -1.98 10.38
CA TRP A 724 -40.50 -3.26 11.09
C TRP A 724 -41.95 -3.66 11.33
N ASN A 725 -42.36 -4.83 10.83
CA ASN A 725 -43.64 -5.45 11.11
C ASN A 725 -43.44 -6.75 11.92
N PHE A 726 -43.93 -6.77 13.16
CA PHE A 726 -43.78 -7.91 14.06
C PHE A 726 -45.11 -8.67 14.23
N PRO A 727 -45.09 -10.02 14.26
CA PRO A 727 -46.27 -10.80 14.59
C PRO A 727 -46.86 -10.40 15.97
N PRO A 728 -48.20 -10.33 16.11
CA PRO A 728 -48.84 -9.91 17.36
C PRO A 728 -48.39 -10.70 18.60
N LEU A 729 -48.14 -12.00 18.43
CA LEU A 729 -47.64 -12.87 19.52
C LEU A 729 -46.23 -12.48 19.99
N LEU A 730 -45.35 -12.08 19.07
CA LEU A 730 -43.99 -11.65 19.41
C LEU A 730 -44.02 -10.33 20.18
N GLN A 731 -44.88 -9.40 19.74
CA GLN A 731 -45.05 -8.10 20.39
C GLN A 731 -45.69 -8.21 21.77
N LEU A 732 -46.64 -9.14 21.96
CA LEU A 732 -47.28 -9.40 23.25
C LEU A 732 -46.31 -10.02 24.26
N HIS A 733 -45.54 -11.03 23.86
CA HIS A 733 -44.65 -11.76 24.77
C HIS A 733 -43.30 -11.09 25.00
N TYR A 734 -42.78 -10.34 24.03
CA TYR A 734 -41.45 -9.73 24.08
C TYR A 734 -41.41 -8.26 23.61
N PRO A 735 -42.20 -7.36 24.21
CA PRO A 735 -42.31 -5.96 23.77
C PRO A 735 -40.97 -5.19 23.84
N ALA A 736 -40.14 -5.48 24.84
CA ALA A 736 -38.81 -4.87 24.97
C ALA A 736 -37.86 -5.27 23.83
N LEU A 737 -37.96 -6.51 23.34
CA LEU A 737 -37.17 -6.99 22.21
C LEU A 737 -37.64 -6.32 20.91
N CYS A 738 -38.96 -6.24 20.68
CA CYS A 738 -39.50 -5.53 19.52
C CYS A 738 -39.10 -4.05 19.52
N HIS A 739 -39.09 -3.39 20.69
CA HIS A 739 -38.61 -2.02 20.80
C HIS A 739 -37.12 -1.89 20.44
N LEU A 740 -36.28 -2.82 20.91
CA LEU A 740 -34.85 -2.83 20.58
C LEU A 740 -34.62 -3.06 19.08
N ILE A 741 -35.35 -3.99 18.46
CA ILE A 741 -35.23 -4.27 17.02
C ILE A 741 -35.73 -3.07 16.21
N ALA A 742 -36.82 -2.43 16.63
CA ALA A 742 -37.37 -1.24 15.97
C ALA A 742 -36.39 -0.06 15.91
N GLN A 743 -35.38 -0.02 16.78
CA GLN A 743 -34.32 0.99 16.74
C GLN A 743 -33.24 0.71 15.67
N VAL A 744 -33.17 -0.50 15.11
CA VAL A 744 -32.24 -0.84 14.03
C VAL A 744 -32.72 -0.14 12.76
N PRO A 745 -31.90 0.73 12.16
CA PRO A 745 -32.27 1.39 10.92
C PRO A 745 -32.35 0.37 9.79
N ILE A 746 -33.46 0.37 9.06
CA ILE A 746 -33.66 -0.41 7.83
C ILE A 746 -33.50 0.52 6.64
N SER A 747 -33.04 -0.01 5.50
CA SER A 747 -33.13 0.76 4.27
C SER A 747 -34.58 0.88 3.82
N SER A 748 -35.02 2.08 3.46
CA SER A 748 -36.35 2.28 2.86
C SER A 748 -36.45 1.67 1.45
N TYR A 749 -35.38 1.05 0.95
CA TYR A 749 -35.29 0.53 -0.42
C TYR A 749 -34.66 -0.88 -0.48
N PRO A 750 -35.32 -1.84 -1.15
CA PRO A 750 -34.91 -3.25 -1.13
C PRO A 750 -33.65 -3.57 -1.94
N THR A 751 -33.05 -2.61 -2.66
CA THR A 751 -31.84 -2.83 -3.48
C THR A 751 -30.52 -2.72 -2.70
N VAL A 752 -30.55 -2.20 -1.47
CA VAL A 752 -29.35 -2.12 -0.62
C VAL A 752 -29.05 -3.50 -0.06
N GLU A 753 -27.87 -4.05 -0.37
CA GLU A 753 -27.48 -5.35 0.16
C GLU A 753 -27.15 -5.31 1.66
N ASP A 754 -27.52 -6.38 2.36
CA ASP A 754 -27.06 -6.63 3.74
C ASP A 754 -25.54 -6.72 3.81
N LYS A 755 -24.94 -6.07 4.82
CA LYS A 755 -23.47 -6.02 4.98
C LYS A 755 -23.03 -6.40 6.38
N LEU A 756 -22.16 -7.40 6.47
CA LEU A 756 -21.48 -7.76 7.72
C LEU A 756 -20.35 -6.77 8.01
N ILE A 757 -20.37 -6.15 9.19
CA ILE A 757 -19.36 -5.20 9.66
C ILE A 757 -18.67 -5.65 10.95
N TRP A 758 -17.42 -5.23 11.12
CA TRP A 758 -16.62 -5.43 12.32
C TRP A 758 -16.94 -4.32 13.32
N SER A 759 -17.76 -4.62 14.33
CA SER A 759 -18.31 -3.59 15.23
C SER A 759 -17.25 -2.78 16.00
N PRO A 760 -16.07 -3.32 16.39
CA PRO A 760 -15.02 -2.51 17.00
C PRO A 760 -14.36 -1.46 16.08
N SER A 761 -14.60 -1.48 14.77
CA SER A 761 -14.03 -0.54 13.80
C SER A 761 -15.05 0.51 13.41
N SER A 762 -14.69 1.78 13.30
CA SER A 762 -15.61 2.85 12.86
C SER A 762 -16.03 2.74 11.40
N SER A 763 -15.16 2.19 10.53
CA SER A 763 -15.51 1.94 9.11
C SER A 763 -16.34 0.68 8.92
N GLY A 764 -16.33 -0.21 9.91
CA GLY A 764 -16.94 -1.54 9.83
C GLY A 764 -16.06 -2.58 9.16
N GLU A 765 -14.82 -2.26 8.81
CA GLU A 765 -13.87 -3.19 8.19
C GLU A 765 -12.74 -3.58 9.14
N LEU A 766 -12.28 -4.83 9.06
CA LEU A 766 -11.14 -5.33 9.82
C LEU A 766 -9.86 -5.33 8.98
N THR A 767 -9.08 -4.25 9.06
CA THR A 767 -7.75 -4.18 8.43
C THR A 767 -6.72 -4.98 9.22
N ALA A 768 -5.59 -5.34 8.60
CA ALA A 768 -4.50 -6.06 9.28
C ALA A 768 -3.91 -5.26 10.46
N LYS A 769 -3.94 -3.92 10.36
CA LYS A 769 -3.53 -3.02 11.44
C LYS A 769 -4.51 -3.10 12.62
N LEU A 770 -5.80 -3.03 12.34
CA LEU A 770 -6.85 -3.13 13.38
C LEU A 770 -6.86 -4.52 14.02
N ALA A 771 -6.69 -5.60 13.26
CA ALA A 771 -6.56 -6.95 13.80
C ALA A 771 -5.35 -7.11 14.72
N PHE A 772 -4.21 -6.47 14.39
CA PHE A 772 -3.04 -6.45 15.25
C PHE A 772 -3.28 -5.64 16.52
N GLN A 773 -3.92 -4.48 16.42
CA GLN A 773 -4.27 -3.64 17.57
C GLN A 773 -5.29 -4.33 18.48
N PHE A 774 -6.28 -5.01 17.92
CA PHE A 774 -7.30 -5.76 18.66
C PHE A 774 -6.71 -6.86 19.53
N LEU A 775 -5.67 -7.56 19.03
CA LEU A 775 -4.98 -8.61 19.78
C LEU A 775 -3.82 -8.09 20.65
N ASN A 776 -3.41 -6.84 20.49
CA ASN A 776 -2.30 -6.24 21.24
C ASN A 776 -2.84 -5.41 22.41
N HIS A 777 -2.37 -5.67 23.62
CA HIS A 777 -2.73 -4.84 24.76
C HIS A 777 -1.98 -3.50 24.70
N PRO A 778 -2.68 -2.36 24.72
CA PRO A 778 -2.05 -1.05 24.63
C PRO A 778 -1.24 -0.74 25.90
N SER A 779 -0.06 -0.12 25.70
CA SER A 779 0.73 0.48 26.79
C SER A 779 0.53 2.01 26.79
N PRO A 780 0.85 2.73 27.87
CA PRO A 780 0.77 4.20 27.89
C PRO A 780 1.57 4.83 26.75
N ILE A 781 0.96 5.82 26.10
CA ILE A 781 1.60 6.61 25.05
C ILE A 781 2.64 7.53 25.71
N LEU A 782 3.82 7.61 25.08
CA LEU A 782 4.91 8.47 25.51
C LEU A 782 5.01 9.67 24.57
N ASP A 783 4.99 10.88 25.12
CA ASP A 783 5.00 12.14 24.36
C ASP A 783 6.21 12.29 23.43
N TRP A 784 7.36 11.75 23.84
CA TRP A 784 8.58 11.77 23.05
C TRP A 784 8.62 10.69 21.96
N GLY A 785 7.77 9.67 22.05
CA GLY A 785 7.84 8.44 21.24
C GLY A 785 7.83 8.71 19.74
N LYS A 786 6.83 9.46 19.26
CA LYS A 786 6.72 9.84 17.83
C LYS A 786 7.72 10.92 17.42
N SER A 787 7.94 11.90 18.30
CA SER A 787 8.71 13.11 18.01
C SER A 787 10.17 12.86 17.64
N LEU A 788 10.77 11.78 18.15
CA LEU A 788 12.16 11.42 17.81
C LEU A 788 12.33 10.87 16.39
N TRP A 789 11.25 10.44 15.73
CA TRP A 789 11.30 9.74 14.43
C TRP A 789 10.79 10.60 13.27
N SER A 790 10.87 11.92 13.41
CA SER A 790 10.51 12.88 12.38
C SER A 790 11.43 12.79 11.17
N ASN A 791 10.90 13.04 9.97
CA ASN A 791 11.61 12.85 8.70
C ASN A 791 12.86 13.73 8.54
N PHE A 792 12.92 14.87 9.23
CA PHE A 792 14.07 15.78 9.22
C PHE A 792 15.21 15.35 10.16
N ILE A 793 15.01 14.32 10.99
CA ILE A 793 16.02 13.77 11.89
C ILE A 793 16.62 12.52 11.26
N LEU A 794 17.95 12.42 11.25
CA LEU A 794 18.62 11.23 10.75
C LEU A 794 18.28 10.01 11.62
N PRO A 795 17.84 8.87 11.05
CA PRO A 795 17.43 7.68 11.82
C PRO A 795 18.48 7.15 12.80
N ARG A 796 19.78 7.30 12.49
CA ARG A 796 20.88 6.93 13.40
C ARG A 796 20.91 7.79 14.68
N MET A 797 20.54 9.07 14.57
CA MET A 797 20.43 10.01 15.70
C MET A 797 19.18 9.68 16.52
N SER A 798 18.04 9.46 15.85
CA SER A 798 16.81 8.99 16.49
C SER A 798 17.02 7.70 17.29
N MET A 799 17.76 6.74 16.73
CA MET A 799 18.11 5.48 17.40
C MET A 799 18.94 5.68 18.67
N LEU A 800 19.87 6.64 18.67
CA LEU A 800 20.66 6.95 19.86
C LEU A 800 19.82 7.71 20.90
N ALA A 801 19.09 8.74 20.49
CA ALA A 801 18.19 9.48 21.37
C ALA A 801 17.15 8.55 22.02
N TRP A 802 16.57 7.62 21.25
CA TRP A 802 15.67 6.58 21.77
C TRP A 802 16.33 5.72 22.87
N LYS A 803 17.58 5.29 22.69
CA LYS A 803 18.33 4.55 23.72
C LYS A 803 18.55 5.39 24.98
N VAL A 804 18.88 6.68 24.81
CA VAL A 804 19.08 7.61 25.92
C VAL A 804 17.78 7.84 26.69
N MET A 805 16.66 8.11 26.01
CA MET A 805 15.33 8.27 26.61
C MET A 805 14.86 7.00 27.35
N ARG A 806 15.31 5.82 26.93
CA ARG A 806 15.05 4.54 27.60
C ARG A 806 16.02 4.22 28.75
N GLY A 807 17.07 5.02 28.93
CA GLY A 807 18.12 4.78 29.91
C GLY A 807 19.05 3.61 29.56
N ARG A 808 19.22 3.28 28.27
CA ARG A 808 19.87 2.05 27.79
C ARG A 808 21.02 2.32 26.80
N VAL A 809 22.10 2.93 27.28
CA VAL A 809 23.39 3.07 26.57
C VAL A 809 24.50 2.27 27.27
N ILE A 810 25.60 2.01 26.58
CA ILE A 810 26.74 1.25 27.11
C ILE A 810 27.70 2.20 27.84
N SER A 811 27.30 2.67 29.02
CA SER A 811 28.19 3.39 29.95
C SER A 811 28.92 2.42 30.88
N ASP A 812 29.97 2.88 31.54
CA ASP A 812 30.70 2.08 32.54
C ASP A 812 29.77 1.54 33.64
N ASP A 813 28.91 2.39 34.23
CA ASP A 813 27.91 1.95 35.23
C ASP A 813 26.98 0.84 34.69
N PHE A 814 26.59 0.93 33.41
CA PHE A 814 25.75 -0.10 32.80
C PHE A 814 26.50 -1.43 32.62
N LEU A 815 27.78 -1.39 32.25
CA LEU A 815 28.64 -2.56 32.11
C LEU A 815 28.95 -3.20 33.47
N GLN A 816 29.22 -2.39 34.50
CA GLN A 816 29.42 -2.84 35.88
C GLN A 816 28.19 -3.56 36.43
N ARG A 817 26.99 -3.00 36.22
CA ARG A 817 25.71 -3.68 36.58
C ARG A 817 25.49 -5.01 35.84
N ARG A 818 26.23 -5.26 34.76
CA ARG A 818 26.23 -6.52 34.01
C ARG A 818 27.40 -7.44 34.38
N GLY A 819 28.14 -7.13 35.43
CA GLY A 819 29.23 -7.96 35.95
C GLY A 819 30.58 -7.76 35.26
N VAL A 820 30.76 -6.69 34.47
CA VAL A 820 32.07 -6.37 33.89
C VAL A 820 32.88 -5.56 34.89
N SER A 821 34.00 -6.10 35.35
CA SER A 821 34.94 -5.37 36.23
C SER A 821 35.75 -4.36 35.41
N LEU A 822 35.53 -3.07 35.66
CA LEU A 822 36.25 -1.97 35.04
C LEU A 822 36.26 -0.74 35.95
N ALA A 823 37.33 0.05 35.90
CA ALA A 823 37.40 1.33 36.58
C ALA A 823 36.50 2.35 35.84
N SER A 824 35.57 2.97 36.56
CA SER A 824 34.65 3.95 35.97
C SER A 824 35.21 5.36 36.07
N ARG A 825 35.47 5.98 34.93
CA ARG A 825 35.92 7.37 34.83
C ARG A 825 35.37 7.97 33.54
N CYS A 826 34.73 9.12 33.62
CA CYS A 826 34.20 9.83 32.48
C CYS A 826 35.34 10.36 31.59
N ASP A 827 35.42 9.87 30.36
CA ASP A 827 36.45 10.29 29.39
C ASP A 827 36.30 11.76 28.96
N LEU A 828 35.14 12.39 29.18
CA LEU A 828 34.88 13.79 28.81
C LEU A 828 35.43 14.80 29.83
N CYS A 829 35.22 14.58 31.13
CA CYS A 829 35.71 15.50 32.19
C CYS A 829 36.92 14.96 32.96
N GLY A 830 37.19 13.66 32.88
CA GLY A 830 38.28 13.01 33.61
C GLY A 830 38.13 13.01 35.14
N SER A 831 36.98 13.36 35.72
CA SER A 831 36.87 13.57 37.18
C SER A 831 35.80 12.75 37.91
N SER A 832 34.73 12.32 37.24
CA SER A 832 33.61 11.60 37.88
C SER A 832 33.39 10.21 37.27
N SER A 833 32.61 9.37 37.94
CA SER A 833 32.19 8.07 37.40
C SER A 833 31.26 8.25 36.18
N GLU A 834 31.40 7.35 35.22
CA GLU A 834 30.68 7.43 33.95
C GLU A 834 29.27 6.79 34.08
N THR A 835 28.29 7.63 34.41
CA THR A 835 26.86 7.28 34.37
C THR A 835 26.16 7.93 33.18
N LEU A 836 25.00 7.41 32.77
CA LEU A 836 24.21 7.97 31.66
C LEU A 836 23.87 9.45 31.88
N ILE A 837 23.35 9.79 33.06
CA ILE A 837 22.98 11.17 33.41
C ILE A 837 24.24 12.05 33.47
N HIS A 838 25.37 11.51 33.95
CA HIS A 838 26.62 12.25 33.93
C HIS A 838 27.10 12.54 32.50
N ILE A 839 27.18 11.54 31.62
CA ILE A 839 27.63 11.73 30.22
C ILE A 839 26.77 12.79 29.51
N PHE A 840 25.44 12.69 29.62
CA PHE A 840 24.53 13.49 28.81
C PHE A 840 24.07 14.80 29.47
N LEU A 841 24.28 15.01 30.77
CA LEU A 841 23.86 16.23 31.47
C LEU A 841 24.89 16.79 32.46
N LEU A 842 25.36 15.99 33.43
CA LEU A 842 26.11 16.52 34.60
C LEU A 842 27.62 16.69 34.38
N CYS A 843 28.17 16.09 33.33
CA CYS A 843 29.59 16.24 32.99
C CYS A 843 29.90 17.71 32.72
N SER A 844 30.97 18.26 33.30
CA SER A 844 31.34 19.67 33.13
C SER A 844 31.55 20.07 31.66
N PHE A 845 32.06 19.15 30.83
CA PHE A 845 32.14 19.33 29.38
C PHE A 845 30.75 19.42 28.74
N THR A 846 29.89 18.43 29.01
CA THR A 846 28.53 18.36 28.45
C THR A 846 27.62 19.49 28.93
N ALA A 847 27.73 19.88 30.20
CA ALA A 847 26.96 20.98 30.77
C ALA A 847 27.29 22.31 30.08
N LYS A 848 28.57 22.55 29.71
CA LYS A 848 28.98 23.71 28.91
C LYS A 848 28.40 23.67 27.49
N VAL A 849 28.37 22.50 26.85
CA VAL A 849 27.73 22.31 25.53
C VAL A 849 26.23 22.63 25.63
N TRP A 850 25.51 22.05 26.59
CA TRP A 850 24.09 22.35 26.78
C TRP A 850 23.84 23.82 27.13
N ALA A 851 24.66 24.43 27.99
CA ALA A 851 24.53 25.83 28.36
C ALA A 851 24.59 26.76 27.15
N ARG A 852 25.46 26.46 26.16
CA ARG A 852 25.51 27.19 24.89
C ARG A 852 24.16 27.13 24.16
N PHE A 853 23.64 25.93 23.90
CA PHE A 853 22.40 25.78 23.13
C PHE A 853 21.14 26.21 23.90
N ILE A 854 21.11 26.05 25.22
CA ILE A 854 20.04 26.57 26.08
C ILE A 854 20.02 28.09 26.07
N SER A 855 21.19 28.74 26.07
CA SER A 855 21.31 30.18 25.90
C SER A 855 20.83 30.63 24.51
N LEU A 856 21.21 29.92 23.44
CA LEU A 856 20.76 30.26 22.07
C LEU A 856 19.23 30.13 21.87
N PHE A 857 18.57 29.28 22.66
CA PHE A 857 17.11 29.10 22.66
C PHE A 857 16.37 29.89 23.75
N GLU A 858 17.09 30.62 24.60
CA GLU A 858 16.57 31.39 25.74
C GLU A 858 15.74 30.52 26.71
N LEU A 859 16.25 29.34 27.09
CA LEU A 859 15.54 28.33 27.90
C LEU A 859 15.87 28.33 29.41
N GLY A 860 16.56 29.36 29.92
CA GLY A 860 16.91 29.48 31.34
C GLY A 860 18.00 28.48 31.77
N THR A 861 17.78 27.76 32.87
CA THR A 861 18.76 26.81 33.42
C THR A 861 18.53 25.38 32.93
N LEU A 862 19.62 24.60 32.81
CA LEU A 862 19.57 23.20 32.40
C LEU A 862 18.86 22.33 33.46
N PRO A 863 17.73 21.67 33.14
CA PRO A 863 17.08 20.74 34.05
C PRO A 863 17.94 19.49 34.34
N PRO A 864 17.78 18.85 35.51
CA PRO A 864 18.55 17.65 35.87
C PRO A 864 18.05 16.36 35.19
N SER A 865 17.02 16.44 34.34
CA SER A 865 16.38 15.28 33.69
C SER A 865 16.37 15.45 32.16
N ILE A 866 16.76 14.41 31.44
CA ILE A 866 16.79 14.40 29.97
C ILE A 866 15.38 14.59 29.39
N LEU A 867 14.36 14.03 30.04
CA LEU A 867 12.97 14.21 29.62
C LEU A 867 12.52 15.67 29.78
N ASN A 868 12.93 16.32 30.88
CA ASN A 868 12.59 17.72 31.11
C ASN A 868 13.32 18.63 30.12
N VAL A 869 14.59 18.35 29.81
CA VAL A 869 15.33 19.04 28.73
C VAL A 869 14.59 18.89 27.40
N PHE A 870 14.17 17.67 27.06
CA PHE A 870 13.40 17.41 25.84
C PHE A 870 12.12 18.25 25.78
N GLN A 871 11.34 18.29 26.86
CA GLN A 871 10.07 19.04 26.93
C GLN A 871 10.27 20.56 26.95
N LEU A 872 11.34 21.05 27.59
CA LEU A 872 11.61 22.47 27.81
C LEU A 872 11.57 23.29 26.51
N GLY A 873 12.21 22.81 25.45
CA GLY A 873 12.23 23.52 24.16
C GLY A 873 10.99 23.29 23.27
N LEU A 874 9.99 22.54 23.74
CA LEU A 874 8.76 22.28 22.98
C LEU A 874 7.57 23.14 23.44
N MET A 875 7.59 23.63 24.68
CA MET A 875 6.44 24.34 25.28
C MET A 875 6.33 25.76 24.74
N GLY A 876 5.12 26.15 24.29
CA GLY A 876 4.82 27.51 23.83
C GLY A 876 5.57 27.96 22.55
N ARG A 877 6.27 27.05 21.85
CA ARG A 877 7.07 27.38 20.65
C ARG A 877 6.30 27.17 19.34
N SER A 878 6.69 27.89 18.29
CA SER A 878 6.19 27.67 16.94
C SER A 878 6.59 26.31 16.38
N LEU A 879 5.93 25.87 15.31
CA LEU A 879 6.23 24.57 14.69
C LEU A 879 7.69 24.53 14.19
N GLN A 880 8.18 25.61 13.58
CA GLN A 880 9.57 25.70 13.14
C GLN A 880 10.55 25.59 14.32
N LEU A 881 10.29 26.27 15.43
CA LEU A 881 11.15 26.20 16.62
C LEU A 881 11.08 24.82 17.32
N LYS A 882 9.90 24.17 17.34
CA LYS A 882 9.77 22.79 17.85
C LYS A 882 10.61 21.82 17.03
N GLU A 883 10.54 21.89 15.71
CA GLU A 883 11.34 21.05 14.81
C GLU A 883 12.84 21.33 14.99
N LEU A 884 13.22 22.61 15.07
CA LEU A 884 14.61 23.00 15.34
C LEU A 884 15.10 22.47 16.69
N TRP A 885 14.29 22.55 17.75
CA TRP A 885 14.65 22.02 19.06
C TRP A 885 14.82 20.50 19.04
N LEU A 886 13.91 19.77 18.39
CA LEU A 886 14.03 18.31 18.25
C LEU A 886 15.32 17.92 17.50
N LEU A 887 15.68 18.68 16.46
CA LEU A 887 16.92 18.52 15.74
C LEU A 887 18.14 18.84 16.63
N CYS A 888 18.11 19.93 17.38
CA CYS A 888 19.16 20.30 18.31
C CYS A 888 19.36 19.23 19.38
N PHE A 889 18.29 18.83 20.07
CA PHE A 889 18.32 17.82 21.12
C PHE A 889 18.93 16.49 20.63
N THR A 890 18.48 16.00 19.47
CA THR A 890 18.99 14.74 18.91
C THR A 890 20.43 14.85 18.40
N THR A 891 20.81 16.01 17.84
CA THR A 891 22.16 16.30 17.37
C THR A 891 23.15 16.42 18.54
N ILE A 892 22.80 17.15 19.60
CA ILE A 892 23.61 17.30 20.82
C ILE A 892 23.89 15.94 21.44
N ILE A 893 22.85 15.12 21.65
CA ILE A 893 23.01 13.74 22.15
C ILE A 893 23.97 12.93 21.27
N TRP A 894 23.84 13.05 19.95
CA TRP A 894 24.70 12.33 19.01
C TRP A 894 26.17 12.75 19.11
N PHE A 895 26.45 14.06 19.10
CA PHE A 895 27.82 14.57 19.14
C PHE A 895 28.47 14.35 20.50
N ILE A 896 27.76 14.47 21.62
CA ILE A 896 28.29 14.11 22.95
C ILE A 896 28.77 12.66 22.95
N TRP A 897 27.92 11.74 22.49
CA TRP A 897 28.25 10.32 22.43
C TRP A 897 29.39 10.03 21.44
N HIS A 898 29.41 10.72 20.30
CA HIS A 898 30.45 10.59 19.30
C HIS A 898 31.81 11.04 19.86
N THR A 899 31.88 12.23 20.44
CA THR A 899 33.07 12.82 21.06
C THR A 899 33.62 11.91 22.15
N ARG A 900 32.76 11.43 23.07
CA ARG A 900 33.17 10.47 24.10
C ARG A 900 33.84 9.24 23.51
N ASN A 901 33.25 8.65 22.47
CA ASN A 901 33.82 7.44 21.85
C ASN A 901 35.12 7.73 21.11
N LYS A 902 35.26 8.90 20.48
CA LYS A 902 36.52 9.31 19.82
C LYS A 902 37.65 9.54 20.82
N ILE A 903 37.35 10.09 22.00
CA ILE A 903 38.35 10.20 23.08
C ILE A 903 38.75 8.81 23.55
N ARG A 904 37.77 7.96 23.88
CA ARG A 904 38.03 6.66 24.49
C ARG A 904 38.72 5.65 23.58
N PHE A 905 38.33 5.57 22.31
CA PHE A 905 38.77 4.51 21.40
C PHE A 905 39.80 4.98 20.37
N ASP A 906 39.80 6.26 20.02
CA ASP A 906 40.67 6.80 18.98
C ASP A 906 41.76 7.75 19.54
N GLY A 907 41.79 7.96 20.86
CA GLY A 907 42.78 8.80 21.53
C GLY A 907 42.73 10.29 21.14
N ARG A 908 41.60 10.75 20.59
CA ARG A 908 41.45 12.15 20.12
C ARG A 908 41.05 13.08 21.26
N SER A 909 41.46 14.35 21.19
CA SER A 909 41.00 15.42 22.09
C SER A 909 40.04 16.36 21.37
N PHE A 910 39.02 16.85 22.08
CA PHE A 910 38.06 17.84 21.56
C PHE A 910 37.88 18.97 22.57
N THR A 911 37.78 20.20 22.08
CA THR A 911 37.33 21.34 22.91
C THR A 911 35.81 21.47 22.83
N VAL A 912 35.22 22.19 23.80
CA VAL A 912 33.78 22.48 23.79
C VAL A 912 33.40 23.26 22.53
N ASP A 913 34.24 24.21 22.11
CA ASP A 913 33.98 25.05 20.94
C ASP A 913 33.99 24.25 19.64
N THR A 914 34.92 23.31 19.47
CA THR A 914 34.93 22.42 18.29
C THR A 914 33.65 21.60 18.20
N VAL A 915 33.18 21.04 19.32
CA VAL A 915 31.95 20.23 19.36
C VAL A 915 30.72 21.08 19.11
N CYS A 916 30.64 22.28 19.69
CA CYS A 916 29.56 23.23 19.43
C CYS A 916 29.53 23.67 17.96
N GLY A 917 30.68 23.92 17.32
CA GLY A 917 30.78 24.23 15.90
C GLY A 917 30.23 23.10 15.01
N LEU A 918 30.62 21.86 15.29
CA LEU A 918 30.13 20.68 14.57
C LEU A 918 28.61 20.48 14.74
N ILE A 919 28.08 20.68 15.95
CA ILE A 919 26.65 20.60 16.23
C ILE A 919 25.90 21.68 15.45
N SER A 920 26.35 22.93 15.49
CA SER A 920 25.73 24.06 14.77
C SER A 920 25.74 23.86 13.26
N GLY A 921 26.86 23.42 12.68
CA GLY A 921 26.95 23.11 11.25
C GLY A 921 25.99 22.00 10.84
N HIS A 922 25.86 20.94 11.66
CA HIS A 922 24.88 19.88 11.40
C HIS A 922 23.43 20.40 11.51
N ILE A 923 23.08 21.17 12.54
CA ILE A 923 21.75 21.76 12.71
C ILE A 923 21.39 22.63 11.52
N TYR A 924 22.30 23.52 11.11
CA TYR A 924 22.10 24.40 9.95
C TYR A 924 21.77 23.58 8.70
N SER A 925 22.61 22.60 8.36
CA SER A 925 22.41 21.76 7.17
C SER A 925 21.11 20.94 7.22
N ALA A 926 20.76 20.35 8.37
CA ALA A 926 19.59 19.50 8.52
C ALA A 926 18.29 20.29 8.70
N SER A 927 18.34 21.54 9.15
CA SER A 927 17.17 22.44 9.28
C SER A 927 16.47 22.70 7.93
N ARG A 928 17.19 22.56 6.82
CA ARG A 928 16.63 22.65 5.46
C ARG A 928 15.57 21.58 5.20
N LEU A 929 15.66 20.43 5.89
CA LEU A 929 14.72 19.30 5.76
C LEU A 929 13.45 19.45 6.60
N ALA A 930 13.48 20.29 7.64
CA ALA A 930 12.30 20.66 8.41
C ALA A 930 11.31 21.45 7.53
N SER A 931 10.04 21.51 7.91
CA SER A 931 8.97 22.16 7.12
C SER A 931 8.09 23.12 7.93
N GLY A 932 8.30 23.20 9.24
CA GLY A 932 7.51 24.02 10.15
C GLY A 932 7.60 25.51 9.85
N THR A 933 6.56 26.24 10.26
CA THR A 933 6.47 27.70 10.15
C THR A 933 6.69 28.38 11.50
N MET A 934 7.24 29.59 11.48
CA MET A 934 7.42 30.44 12.67
C MET A 934 6.13 31.23 13.00
N HIS A 935 6.01 31.75 14.22
CA HIS A 935 4.89 32.63 14.64
C HIS A 935 5.01 34.09 14.15
N ASN A 936 5.97 34.38 13.27
CA ASN A 936 6.31 35.73 12.81
C ASN A 936 6.69 36.70 13.95
N SER A 937 7.13 36.19 15.10
CA SER A 937 7.57 36.98 16.25
C SER A 937 9.05 37.34 16.14
N THR A 938 9.44 38.46 16.76
CA THR A 938 10.85 38.83 16.93
C THR A 938 11.62 37.77 17.71
N PHE A 939 10.96 37.11 18.66
CA PHE A 939 11.49 35.99 19.44
C PHE A 939 11.87 34.79 18.56
N ASP A 940 10.99 34.36 17.66
CA ASP A 940 11.28 33.27 16.73
C ASP A 940 12.44 33.64 15.80
N LEU A 941 12.42 34.87 15.26
CA LEU A 941 13.46 35.37 14.38
C LEU A 941 14.83 35.44 15.07
N CYS A 942 14.88 35.89 16.32
CA CYS A 942 16.12 35.96 17.11
C CYS A 942 16.74 34.57 17.25
N ILE A 943 15.94 33.58 17.68
CA ILE A 943 16.41 32.21 17.85
C ILE A 943 16.82 31.61 16.50
N LEU A 944 16.03 31.79 15.44
CA LEU A 944 16.37 31.24 14.12
C LEU A 944 17.67 31.84 13.57
N LYS A 945 17.89 33.14 13.77
CA LYS A 945 19.12 33.86 13.39
C LYS A 945 20.34 33.32 14.15
N ASN A 946 20.19 32.96 15.42
CA ASN A 946 21.26 32.35 16.22
C ASN A 946 21.79 31.03 15.64
N PHE A 947 20.98 30.33 14.85
CA PHE A 947 21.36 29.08 14.16
C PHE A 947 21.63 29.27 12.66
N GLY A 948 21.60 30.50 12.15
CA GLY A 948 21.69 30.80 10.72
C GLY A 948 20.52 30.25 9.89
N VAL A 949 19.41 29.86 10.53
CA VAL A 949 18.27 29.23 9.86
C VAL A 949 17.33 30.32 9.35
N GLN A 950 16.95 30.24 8.08
CA GLN A 950 15.98 31.17 7.51
C GLN A 950 14.60 30.95 8.15
N GLY A 951 14.03 32.03 8.67
CA GLY A 951 12.65 32.04 9.15
C GLY A 951 11.68 31.74 8.01
N ARG A 952 10.76 30.81 8.25
CA ARG A 952 9.70 30.46 7.31
C ARG A 952 8.44 31.10 7.83
N PRO A 953 8.14 32.32 7.36
CA PRO A 953 7.03 33.05 7.91
C PRO A 953 5.77 32.23 7.72
N HIS A 954 4.93 32.22 8.75
CA HIS A 954 3.55 31.84 8.52
C HIS A 954 3.04 32.78 7.43
N ARG A 955 2.48 32.21 6.34
CA ARG A 955 1.92 33.04 5.27
C ARG A 955 0.95 34.01 5.93
N ALA A 956 1.03 35.30 5.57
CA ALA A 956 0.09 36.28 6.07
C ALA A 956 -1.31 35.71 5.86
N PRO A 957 -2.14 35.63 6.92
CA PRO A 957 -3.41 34.98 6.80
C PRO A 957 -4.15 35.64 5.65
N ARG A 958 -4.54 34.86 4.64
CA ARG A 958 -5.40 35.40 3.60
C ARG A 958 -6.70 35.74 4.31
N VAL A 959 -6.98 37.03 4.46
CA VAL A 959 -8.27 37.46 5.01
C VAL A 959 -9.30 37.13 3.95
N ILE A 960 -10.08 36.09 4.23
CA ILE A 960 -11.22 35.72 3.40
C ILE A 960 -12.43 36.28 4.12
N GLU A 961 -13.11 37.20 3.46
CA GLU A 961 -14.42 37.65 3.87
C GLU A 961 -15.39 36.45 3.76
N VAL A 962 -16.01 36.09 4.88
CA VAL A 962 -16.95 34.98 5.00
C VAL A 962 -18.32 35.59 5.21
N ASN A 963 -19.09 35.65 4.12
CA ASN A 963 -20.44 36.17 4.17
C ASN A 963 -21.42 35.03 3.99
N TRP A 964 -22.33 34.87 4.94
CA TRP A 964 -23.48 34.01 4.74
C TRP A 964 -24.34 34.63 3.63
N GLN A 965 -24.66 33.84 2.61
CA GLN A 965 -25.48 34.30 1.49
C GLN A 965 -26.83 33.60 1.50
N PRO A 966 -27.94 34.33 1.29
CA PRO A 966 -29.24 33.71 1.13
C PRO A 966 -29.29 32.81 -0.12
N PRO A 967 -30.11 31.76 -0.10
CA PRO A 967 -30.32 30.89 -1.24
C PRO A 967 -31.13 31.57 -2.35
N LEU A 968 -31.22 30.93 -3.52
CA LEU A 968 -32.05 31.42 -4.64
C LEU A 968 -33.54 31.41 -4.26
N PHE A 969 -34.36 32.19 -4.96
CA PHE A 969 -35.81 32.19 -4.76
C PHE A 969 -36.39 30.77 -4.86
N GLY A 970 -37.22 30.39 -3.87
CA GLY A 970 -37.80 29.04 -3.77
C GLY A 970 -36.91 27.98 -3.12
N TRP A 971 -35.65 28.30 -2.77
CA TRP A 971 -34.73 27.39 -2.08
C TRP A 971 -34.70 27.65 -0.57
N VAL A 972 -34.50 26.56 0.19
CA VAL A 972 -34.24 26.60 1.63
C VAL A 972 -32.78 26.28 1.89
N LYS A 973 -32.08 27.18 2.56
CA LYS A 973 -30.70 26.97 2.99
C LYS A 973 -30.66 26.34 4.37
N ILE A 974 -29.82 25.33 4.51
CA ILE A 974 -29.62 24.57 5.73
C ILE A 974 -28.17 24.74 6.15
N ASN A 975 -27.95 25.31 7.34
CA ASN A 975 -26.65 25.33 7.99
C ASN A 975 -26.68 24.35 9.16
N SER A 976 -25.75 23.40 9.21
CA SER A 976 -25.70 22.36 10.25
C SER A 976 -24.30 22.19 10.82
N ASP A 977 -24.22 21.74 12.07
CA ASP A 977 -22.96 21.47 12.77
C ASP A 977 -23.14 20.37 13.84
N GLY A 978 -22.03 19.75 14.24
CA GLY A 978 -21.94 18.74 15.30
C GLY A 978 -20.72 18.91 16.20
N THR A 979 -20.93 18.73 17.51
CA THR A 979 -19.89 18.90 18.54
C THR A 979 -19.76 17.64 19.40
N TRP A 980 -18.56 17.40 19.93
CA TRP A 980 -18.26 16.32 20.88
C TRP A 980 -17.36 16.82 22.00
N LYS A 981 -17.82 16.73 23.26
CA LYS A 981 -17.04 17.11 24.44
C LYS A 981 -16.39 15.89 25.08
N HIS A 982 -15.09 15.69 24.84
CA HIS A 982 -14.33 14.54 25.33
C HIS A 982 -14.41 14.35 26.85
N ASP A 983 -14.42 15.44 27.63
CA ASP A 983 -14.42 15.39 29.09
C ASP A 983 -15.78 14.97 29.68
N ALA A 984 -16.87 15.30 28.98
CA ALA A 984 -18.24 14.98 29.40
C ALA A 984 -18.77 13.67 28.80
N GLY A 985 -18.16 13.18 27.72
CA GLY A 985 -18.64 11.99 27.00
C GLY A 985 -20.00 12.19 26.32
N VAL A 986 -20.36 13.43 25.98
CA VAL A 986 -21.64 13.80 25.36
C VAL A 986 -21.40 14.59 24.07
N GLY A 987 -22.14 14.22 23.02
CA GLY A 987 -22.18 14.94 21.75
C GLY A 987 -23.45 15.75 21.59
N GLY A 988 -23.41 16.72 20.68
CA GLY A 988 -24.58 17.52 20.31
C GLY A 988 -24.57 17.83 18.82
N TYR A 989 -25.74 17.97 18.21
CA TYR A 989 -25.87 18.33 16.81
C TYR A 989 -27.09 19.25 16.61
N GLY A 990 -27.03 20.10 15.60
CA GLY A 990 -28.10 21.05 15.32
C GLY A 990 -28.03 21.64 13.91
N ALA A 991 -29.14 22.23 13.48
CA ALA A 991 -29.20 22.94 12.20
C ALA A 991 -30.27 24.05 12.21
N VAL A 992 -30.09 25.03 11.33
CA VAL A 992 -31.01 26.14 11.07
C VAL A 992 -31.44 26.16 9.61
N PHE A 993 -32.71 26.50 9.36
CA PHE A 993 -33.33 26.58 8.03
C PHE A 993 -33.74 28.02 7.73
N ARG A 994 -33.35 28.52 6.55
CA ARG A 994 -33.60 29.90 6.12
C ARG A 994 -34.03 29.98 4.66
N ASP A 995 -34.92 30.92 4.33
CA ASP A 995 -35.39 31.15 2.96
C ASP A 995 -34.48 32.11 2.17
N HIS A 996 -34.87 32.41 0.92
CA HIS A 996 -34.19 33.36 0.03
C HIS A 996 -34.10 34.81 0.52
N ARG A 997 -34.88 35.20 1.54
CA ARG A 997 -34.77 36.52 2.20
C ARG A 997 -33.92 36.46 3.46
N GLY A 998 -33.40 35.28 3.81
CA GLY A 998 -32.70 35.02 5.07
C GLY A 998 -33.65 34.84 6.25
N TYR A 999 -34.96 34.76 6.04
CA TYR A 999 -35.92 34.59 7.12
C TYR A 999 -35.83 33.20 7.72
N PHE A 1000 -35.93 33.16 9.05
CA PHE A 1000 -35.90 31.93 9.84
C PHE A 1000 -37.15 31.10 9.57
N LEU A 1001 -36.96 29.87 9.11
CA LEU A 1001 -38.04 28.89 8.91
C LEU A 1001 -38.11 27.85 10.03
N GLY A 1002 -37.01 27.66 10.75
CA GLY A 1002 -36.92 26.71 11.85
C GLY A 1002 -35.49 26.39 12.26
N ALA A 1003 -35.33 25.79 13.43
CA ALA A 1003 -34.06 25.22 13.88
C ALA A 1003 -34.29 24.02 14.79
N PHE A 1004 -33.27 23.17 14.93
CA PHE A 1004 -33.27 22.10 15.94
C PHE A 1004 -31.91 21.91 16.59
N ALA A 1005 -31.95 21.28 17.76
CA ALA A 1005 -30.78 20.78 18.47
C ALA A 1005 -31.12 19.47 19.20
N SER A 1006 -30.14 18.59 19.34
CA SER A 1006 -30.30 17.33 20.09
C SER A 1006 -28.96 16.80 20.58
N SER A 1007 -28.99 15.93 21.58
CA SER A 1007 -27.81 15.22 22.10
C SER A 1007 -27.51 13.97 21.29
N LEU A 1008 -26.24 13.56 21.27
CA LEU A 1008 -25.78 12.33 20.63
C LEU A 1008 -24.86 11.55 21.57
N ASP A 1009 -25.22 10.29 21.84
CA ASP A 1009 -24.47 9.39 22.72
C ASP A 1009 -23.36 8.62 21.99
N ILE A 1010 -22.98 9.06 20.79
CA ILE A 1010 -21.95 8.43 19.95
C ILE A 1010 -20.63 9.19 20.12
N PRO A 1011 -19.53 8.53 20.55
CA PRO A 1011 -18.27 9.19 20.87
C PRO A 1011 -17.45 9.58 19.63
N SER A 1012 -17.98 10.53 18.85
CA SER A 1012 -17.34 11.00 17.62
C SER A 1012 -17.91 12.34 17.18
N SER A 1013 -17.04 13.34 17.02
CA SER A 1013 -17.40 14.63 16.40
C SER A 1013 -17.92 14.45 14.98
N VAL A 1014 -17.25 13.59 14.19
CA VAL A 1014 -17.69 13.25 12.82
C VAL A 1014 -19.08 12.61 12.81
N ALA A 1015 -19.42 11.81 13.82
CA ALA A 1015 -20.77 11.24 13.91
C ALA A 1015 -21.82 12.31 14.22
N ALA A 1016 -21.50 13.28 15.07
CA ALA A 1016 -22.40 14.40 15.37
C ALA A 1016 -22.68 15.25 14.12
N GLU A 1017 -21.64 15.57 13.37
CA GLU A 1017 -21.70 16.33 12.12
C GLU A 1017 -22.55 15.63 11.06
N VAL A 1018 -22.32 14.33 10.86
CA VAL A 1018 -23.11 13.50 9.95
C VAL A 1018 -24.56 13.42 10.41
N MET A 1019 -24.81 13.26 11.72
CA MET A 1019 -26.16 13.21 12.27
C MET A 1019 -26.93 14.53 12.08
N ALA A 1020 -26.24 15.68 12.20
CA ALA A 1020 -26.82 16.99 11.95
C ALA A 1020 -27.42 17.07 10.54
N VAL A 1021 -26.66 16.65 9.53
CA VAL A 1021 -27.10 16.63 8.13
C VAL A 1021 -28.20 15.59 7.90
N ILE A 1022 -28.08 14.37 8.45
CA ILE A 1022 -29.14 13.34 8.37
C ILE A 1022 -30.45 13.93 8.85
N LYS A 1023 -30.45 14.52 10.05
CA LYS A 1023 -31.67 15.02 10.67
C LYS A 1023 -32.23 16.23 9.92
N ALA A 1024 -31.37 17.08 9.37
CA ALA A 1024 -31.81 18.21 8.57
C ALA A 1024 -32.53 17.78 7.28
N ILE A 1025 -32.02 16.76 6.60
CA ILE A 1025 -32.65 16.21 5.38
C ILE A 1025 -33.99 15.55 5.73
N GLU A 1026 -34.04 14.74 6.79
CA GLU A 1026 -35.28 14.13 7.28
C GLU A 1026 -36.37 15.19 7.53
N LEU A 1027 -36.01 16.30 8.20
CA LEU A 1027 -36.96 17.37 8.52
C LEU A 1027 -37.37 18.20 7.31
N ALA A 1028 -36.46 18.44 6.37
CA ALA A 1028 -36.77 19.14 5.13
C ALA A 1028 -37.77 18.35 4.27
N TRP A 1029 -37.62 17.03 4.21
CA TRP A 1029 -38.57 16.15 3.52
C TRP A 1029 -39.95 16.17 4.16
N VAL A 1030 -40.03 16.05 5.50
CA VAL A 1030 -41.32 16.11 6.23
C VAL A 1030 -42.03 17.45 6.05
N ARG A 1031 -41.29 18.54 5.84
CA ARG A 1031 -41.84 19.89 5.60
C ARG A 1031 -42.10 20.21 4.12
N ASP A 1032 -41.97 19.23 3.23
CA ASP A 1032 -42.12 19.37 1.77
C ASP A 1032 -41.21 20.44 1.14
N TRP A 1033 -40.01 20.64 1.69
CA TRP A 1033 -39.01 21.55 1.13
C TRP A 1033 -38.22 20.85 0.01
N LYS A 1034 -38.69 20.99 -1.23
CA LYS A 1034 -38.16 20.28 -2.40
C LYS A 1034 -36.86 20.85 -2.99
N HIS A 1035 -36.50 22.08 -2.64
CA HIS A 1035 -35.28 22.74 -3.12
C HIS A 1035 -34.40 23.12 -1.93
N ILE A 1036 -33.34 22.36 -1.68
CA ILE A 1036 -32.49 22.52 -0.50
C ILE A 1036 -31.02 22.79 -0.83
N TRP A 1037 -30.43 23.71 -0.11
CA TRP A 1037 -29.00 23.98 -0.15
C TRP A 1037 -28.38 23.69 1.22
N ILE A 1038 -27.64 22.58 1.32
CA ILE A 1038 -26.91 22.19 2.54
C ILE A 1038 -25.54 22.84 2.56
N GLU A 1039 -25.25 23.63 3.58
CA GLU A 1039 -23.99 24.33 3.73
C GLU A 1039 -23.37 24.00 5.09
N VAL A 1040 -22.18 23.41 5.08
CA VAL A 1040 -21.50 22.90 6.29
C VAL A 1040 -20.03 23.32 6.33
N ASP A 1041 -19.45 23.40 7.51
CA ASP A 1041 -18.02 23.67 7.72
C ASP A 1041 -17.15 22.42 7.83
N SER A 1042 -17.78 21.25 7.84
CA SER A 1042 -17.09 19.96 7.81
C SER A 1042 -16.83 19.49 6.37
N SER A 1043 -15.58 19.63 5.91
CA SER A 1043 -15.15 19.08 4.61
C SER A 1043 -15.30 17.56 4.52
N ILE A 1044 -15.28 16.86 5.66
CA ILE A 1044 -15.49 15.41 5.76
C ILE A 1044 -16.93 15.05 5.39
N VAL A 1045 -17.91 15.83 5.86
CA VAL A 1045 -19.34 15.60 5.55
C VAL A 1045 -19.60 15.81 4.06
N LEU A 1046 -19.02 16.86 3.46
CA LEU A 1046 -19.09 17.07 2.00
C LEU A 1046 -18.44 15.91 1.23
N HIS A 1047 -17.32 15.40 1.73
CA HIS A 1047 -16.69 14.22 1.16
C HIS A 1047 -17.59 12.98 1.26
N TYR A 1048 -18.35 12.81 2.33
CA TYR A 1048 -19.32 11.72 2.47
C TYR A 1048 -20.57 11.87 1.59
N LEU A 1049 -20.96 13.09 1.23
CA LEU A 1049 -22.00 13.30 0.21
C LEU A 1049 -21.54 12.79 -1.17
N LEU A 1050 -20.24 12.93 -1.48
CA LEU A 1050 -19.64 12.39 -2.72
C LEU A 1050 -19.32 10.90 -2.64
N PHE A 1051 -18.93 10.40 -1.45
CA PHE A 1051 -18.52 9.01 -1.21
C PHE A 1051 -19.28 8.41 -0.02
N PRO A 1052 -20.56 8.04 -0.20
CA PRO A 1052 -21.43 7.64 0.90
C PRO A 1052 -20.99 6.36 1.63
N SER A 1053 -20.14 5.52 1.02
CA SER A 1053 -19.60 4.30 1.61
C SER A 1053 -18.64 4.54 2.78
N LEU A 1054 -18.05 5.74 2.89
CA LEU A 1054 -17.05 6.08 3.90
C LEU A 1054 -17.66 6.53 5.24
N VAL A 1055 -18.98 6.74 5.27
CA VAL A 1055 -19.70 7.11 6.50
C VAL A 1055 -19.51 6.04 7.57
N PRO A 1056 -19.33 6.43 8.86
CA PRO A 1056 -19.31 5.50 9.98
C PRO A 1056 -20.46 4.49 9.92
N TRP A 1057 -20.15 3.21 10.11
CA TRP A 1057 -21.11 2.14 9.80
C TRP A 1057 -22.43 2.26 10.57
N ASN A 1058 -22.39 2.81 11.79
CA ASN A 1058 -23.54 3.01 12.67
C ASN A 1058 -24.52 4.08 12.17
N LEU A 1059 -24.08 4.98 11.28
CA LEU A 1059 -24.93 6.00 10.65
C LEU A 1059 -25.22 5.71 9.17
N ARG A 1060 -24.57 4.70 8.60
CA ARG A 1060 -24.55 4.46 7.15
C ARG A 1060 -25.93 4.18 6.56
N VAL A 1061 -26.76 3.35 7.21
CA VAL A 1061 -28.09 3.01 6.68
C VAL A 1061 -28.99 4.25 6.64
N ARG A 1062 -29.01 5.05 7.72
CA ARG A 1062 -29.77 6.32 7.75
C ARG A 1062 -29.24 7.31 6.72
N TRP A 1063 -27.92 7.39 6.55
CA TRP A 1063 -27.30 8.22 5.51
C TRP A 1063 -27.71 7.79 4.10
N MET A 1064 -27.73 6.49 3.79
CA MET A 1064 -28.20 5.99 2.49
C MET A 1064 -29.65 6.40 2.22
N ASN A 1065 -30.52 6.26 3.22
CA ASN A 1065 -31.92 6.70 3.09
C ASN A 1065 -32.00 8.21 2.78
N CYS A 1066 -31.22 9.04 3.48
CA CYS A 1066 -31.14 10.47 3.19
C CYS A 1066 -30.61 10.81 1.80
N ILE A 1067 -29.57 10.11 1.31
CA ILE A 1067 -29.03 10.32 -0.04
C ILE A 1067 -30.10 10.02 -1.10
N HIS A 1068 -30.90 8.97 -0.88
CA HIS A 1068 -32.02 8.68 -1.76
C HIS A 1068 -33.09 9.78 -1.70
N THR A 1069 -33.50 10.22 -0.50
CA THR A 1069 -34.44 11.34 -0.34
C THR A 1069 -33.94 12.59 -1.07
N ILE A 1070 -32.65 12.90 -0.95
CA ILE A 1070 -31.99 13.99 -1.67
C ILE A 1070 -32.10 13.83 -3.19
N SER A 1071 -32.00 12.60 -3.72
CA SER A 1071 -32.10 12.36 -5.18
C SER A 1071 -33.48 12.71 -5.78
N GLN A 1072 -34.50 12.80 -4.93
CA GLN A 1072 -35.86 13.23 -5.30
C GLN A 1072 -36.10 14.74 -5.10
N MET A 1073 -35.10 15.46 -4.58
CA MET A 1073 -35.13 16.91 -4.35
C MET A 1073 -34.17 17.62 -5.32
N SER A 1074 -34.35 18.93 -5.51
CA SER A 1074 -33.27 19.77 -6.04
C SER A 1074 -32.27 20.04 -4.93
N PHE A 1075 -31.05 19.55 -5.09
CA PHE A 1075 -30.03 19.56 -4.05
C PHE A 1075 -28.76 20.29 -4.49
N ARG A 1076 -28.24 21.12 -3.57
CA ARG A 1076 -26.91 21.72 -3.66
C ARG A 1076 -26.21 21.54 -2.33
N SER A 1077 -24.90 21.29 -2.36
CA SER A 1077 -24.06 21.38 -1.17
C SER A 1077 -22.87 22.33 -1.36
N SER A 1078 -22.45 23.00 -0.30
CA SER A 1078 -21.25 23.84 -0.29
C SER A 1078 -20.54 23.79 1.06
N HIS A 1079 -19.26 24.13 1.01
CA HIS A 1079 -18.48 24.40 2.22
C HIS A 1079 -18.67 25.86 2.62
N ILE A 1080 -18.89 26.11 3.92
CA ILE A 1080 -18.71 27.43 4.53
C ILE A 1080 -17.65 27.34 5.61
N PHE A 1081 -16.98 28.44 5.92
CA PHE A 1081 -16.08 28.44 7.06
C PHE A 1081 -16.87 28.54 8.37
N ARG A 1082 -16.30 28.02 9.47
CA ARG A 1082 -16.94 28.01 10.80
C ARG A 1082 -17.42 29.40 11.24
N GLU A 1083 -16.70 30.45 10.87
CA GLU A 1083 -17.05 31.85 11.11
C GLU A 1083 -18.42 32.24 10.50
N GLY A 1084 -18.81 31.61 9.38
CA GLY A 1084 -20.12 31.76 8.74
C GLY A 1084 -21.14 30.67 9.12
N ASN A 1085 -20.79 29.73 10.00
CA ASN A 1085 -21.67 28.63 10.48
C ASN A 1085 -22.04 28.77 11.97
N ARG A 1086 -21.86 29.95 12.57
CA ARG A 1086 -21.97 30.19 14.03
C ARG A 1086 -23.32 29.84 14.63
N VAL A 1087 -24.40 30.06 13.87
CA VAL A 1087 -25.76 29.70 14.31
C VAL A 1087 -25.88 28.19 14.52
N ALA A 1088 -25.35 27.39 13.61
CA ALA A 1088 -25.37 25.93 13.70
C ALA A 1088 -24.46 25.42 14.83
N ASP A 1089 -23.27 26.01 15.01
CA ASP A 1089 -22.36 25.69 16.12
C ASP A 1089 -22.98 25.98 17.49
N ALA A 1090 -23.68 27.11 17.63
CA ALA A 1090 -24.43 27.43 18.86
C ALA A 1090 -25.52 26.39 19.15
N LEU A 1091 -26.26 25.95 18.14
CA LEU A 1091 -27.28 24.90 18.26
C LEU A 1091 -26.67 23.54 18.64
N ALA A 1092 -25.55 23.15 18.03
CA ALA A 1092 -24.84 21.92 18.36
C ALA A 1092 -24.32 21.94 19.81
N ASN A 1093 -23.73 23.05 20.25
CA ASN A 1093 -23.25 23.25 21.62
C ASN A 1093 -24.40 23.21 22.65
N PHE A 1094 -25.57 23.76 22.31
CA PHE A 1094 -26.78 23.63 23.13
C PHE A 1094 -27.19 22.15 23.29
N GLY A 1095 -27.17 21.38 22.19
CA GLY A 1095 -27.44 19.94 22.19
C GLY A 1095 -26.51 19.14 23.11
N SER A 1096 -25.22 19.50 23.16
CA SER A 1096 -24.22 18.81 24.02
C SER A 1096 -24.32 19.17 25.51
N SER A 1097 -24.95 20.30 25.83
CA SER A 1097 -25.01 20.83 27.20
C SER A 1097 -26.33 20.52 27.89
N SER A 1098 -27.34 20.06 27.15
CA SER A 1098 -28.64 19.68 27.67
C SER A 1098 -28.58 18.30 28.32
N SER A 1099 -28.83 18.23 29.64
CA SER A 1099 -28.81 16.99 30.45
C SER A 1099 -29.99 16.04 30.20
N SER A 1100 -30.88 16.37 29.27
CA SER A 1100 -31.99 15.51 28.84
C SER A 1100 -31.87 15.20 27.35
N SER A 1101 -31.95 13.92 26.99
CA SER A 1101 -31.80 13.38 25.63
C SER A 1101 -32.98 13.70 24.70
N ARG A 1102 -33.49 14.93 24.71
CA ARG A 1102 -34.66 15.33 23.92
C ARG A 1102 -34.24 16.19 22.74
N PHE A 1103 -34.66 15.74 21.56
CA PHE A 1103 -34.71 16.56 20.35
C PHE A 1103 -35.61 17.78 20.61
N VAL A 1104 -35.11 18.97 20.28
CA VAL A 1104 -35.84 20.23 20.41
C VAL A 1104 -35.96 20.88 19.04
N TRP A 1105 -37.17 21.29 18.66
CA TRP A 1105 -37.46 22.07 17.46
C TRP A 1105 -37.97 23.45 17.85
N TRP A 1106 -37.56 24.47 17.11
CA TRP A 1106 -38.03 25.85 17.27
C TRP A 1106 -38.60 26.37 15.95
N ASP A 1107 -39.83 26.88 16.00
CA ASP A 1107 -40.48 27.59 14.88
C ASP A 1107 -40.09 29.08 14.83
N SER A 1108 -39.53 29.62 15.91
CA SER A 1108 -38.96 30.97 15.99
C SER A 1108 -37.56 30.93 16.60
N PRO A 1109 -36.65 31.88 16.24
CA PRO A 1109 -35.26 31.79 16.67
C PRO A 1109 -35.13 31.91 18.21
N PRO A 1110 -34.54 30.94 18.92
CA PRO A 1110 -34.33 31.03 20.36
C PRO A 1110 -33.35 32.15 20.72
N SER A 1111 -33.51 32.73 21.92
CA SER A 1111 -32.82 33.96 22.34
C SER A 1111 -31.30 33.94 22.18
N PHE A 1112 -30.67 32.77 22.31
CA PHE A 1112 -29.21 32.62 22.21
C PHE A 1112 -28.67 32.60 20.76
N ILE A 1113 -29.53 32.52 19.73
CA ILE A 1113 -29.13 32.60 18.31
C ILE A 1113 -29.66 33.83 17.58
N VAL A 1114 -30.59 34.61 18.18
CA VAL A 1114 -31.22 35.77 17.50
C VAL A 1114 -30.18 36.77 17.02
N SER A 1115 -29.19 37.11 17.86
CA SER A 1115 -28.10 38.02 17.47
C SER A 1115 -27.29 37.44 16.31
N LEU A 1116 -26.92 36.17 16.38
CA LEU A 1116 -26.13 35.49 15.35
C LEU A 1116 -26.85 35.44 14.00
N CYS A 1117 -28.16 35.16 13.99
CA CYS A 1117 -28.97 35.18 12.78
C CYS A 1117 -29.01 36.57 12.11
N ASN A 1118 -29.06 37.64 12.90
CA ASN A 1118 -29.05 39.01 12.39
C ASN A 1118 -27.67 39.42 11.88
N GLU A 1119 -26.60 39.00 12.57
CA GLU A 1119 -25.22 39.26 12.15
C GLU A 1119 -24.90 38.58 10.80
N ASP A 1120 -25.37 37.36 10.57
CA ASP A 1120 -25.19 36.63 9.29
C ASP A 1120 -25.69 37.42 8.06
N LEU A 1121 -26.69 38.30 8.24
CA LEU A 1121 -27.29 39.11 7.16
C LEU A 1121 -26.71 40.52 7.04
N SER A 1122 -26.05 41.03 8.09
CA SER A 1122 -25.71 42.46 8.21
C SER A 1122 -24.21 42.73 8.38
N LEU A 1123 -23.42 41.74 8.80
CA LEU A 1123 -22.01 41.91 9.11
C LEU A 1123 -21.16 40.84 8.43
N SER A 1124 -20.17 41.28 7.68
CA SER A 1124 -19.17 40.39 7.10
C SER A 1124 -18.30 39.76 8.20
N GLN A 1125 -18.15 38.44 8.16
CA GLN A 1125 -17.20 37.73 9.02
C GLN A 1125 -15.86 37.59 8.30
N TYR A 1126 -14.79 37.33 9.04
CA TYR A 1126 -13.46 37.23 8.46
C TYR A 1126 -12.76 35.99 8.95
N ARG A 1127 -12.30 35.17 8.01
CA ARG A 1127 -11.39 34.06 8.29
C ARG A 1127 -9.97 34.47 7.98
N PHE A 1128 -9.09 34.14 8.91
CA PHE A 1128 -7.65 34.35 8.79
C PHE A 1128 -7.02 33.02 8.36
N CYS A 1129 -6.83 32.81 7.05
CA CYS A 1129 -6.42 31.55 6.43
C CYS A 1129 -4.91 31.35 6.29
#